data_AF-A0A7X8SVX2-F1
#
_entry.id   AF-A0A7X8SVX2-F1
#
_cell.length_a   1.000
_cell.length_b   1.000
_cell.length_c   1.000
_cell.angle_alpha   90.00
_cell.angle_beta   90.00
_cell.angle_gamma   90.00
#
_symmetry.space_group_name_H-M   'P 1'
#
loop_
_entity.id
_entity.type
_entity.pdbx_description
1 polymer ?
#
loop_
_entity_poly.entity_id
_entity_poly.type
_entity_poly.pdbx_seq_one_letter_code
_entity_poly.pdbx_strand_id
1 'polypeptide(L)'
;MVKMAIEVGGTFTDLIWIEDDIVRSHKVPSTPHDASIGVLDGLNTALDGSLSGLEQLFHGSTVATNAVIERKGCKTALLTTAGFKDILLLQRQLRSNVYAIECHKPEPLVPLNLSIEANERVDALGRTITPLDENALIATLDLLLEKERPEALAVCLLHAYRSPKHEQRIREIIAKRMPDLPVVLSSDVLPTFREYERASTTAMAAYLVPLVGRYLERLEQHLESGAPGSNLFVMQSSGGVLPSTGSHARGVEMLNSGPAAGVIGAVRMAEAVGDKDVITLDVGGTSADICLIAGGAPGITSETEVDGLPVGLPSIDIANIGAGGGSLGWIDAGGMLQVGPRSAGARPGPACYGHGGEVPALTDALVELGWIRPERFLGGRMTLYPERATAALQTLGAERGESASAMAQAMIDISVAHVSQGVRLVSVQRGHDPKGYAIYAYGGMGPMIGALAATELKVNRVVVPPYPGLFSALGLLVADLKRIYRETNLMRVTDSVADDVSAAFARIRQQAETEFAAFGRKPEEILFEHELEMRFVGQGYELLSNVELDRLQREGKAYVLALFKATHETRYGAVASMGEVELVTFRLTASVATDSDVMTSLTRPAAVTTDPQPTVSGEISFAGSAVACQYFWRADLVQGTTITGAAVIEEPTATTLVPPGWTATVDHTGALILTSEA
;
A
#
# COMPACT_ATOMS: atom_id res chain seq x y z
N MET A 1 10.63 0.39 -27.85
CA MET A 1 10.79 -0.53 -26.69
C MET A 1 9.70 -0.20 -25.69
N VAL A 2 9.13 -1.20 -25.02
CA VAL A 2 7.95 -1.02 -24.17
C VAL A 2 8.29 -1.22 -22.70
N LYS A 3 7.98 -0.21 -21.88
CA LYS A 3 7.96 -0.30 -20.41
C LYS A 3 6.50 -0.26 -19.97
N MET A 4 6.05 -1.32 -19.31
CA MET A 4 4.65 -1.49 -18.93
C MET A 4 4.51 -1.69 -17.42
N ALA A 5 3.45 -1.14 -16.85
CA ALA A 5 3.01 -1.41 -15.50
C ALA A 5 1.61 -2.00 -15.48
N ILE A 6 1.41 -2.97 -14.59
CA ILE A 6 0.13 -3.63 -14.35
C ILE A 6 -0.15 -3.65 -12.85
N GLU A 7 -1.23 -3.00 -12.45
CA GLU A 7 -1.77 -3.02 -11.10
C GLU A 7 -3.05 -3.86 -11.08
N VAL A 8 -3.09 -4.88 -10.22
CA VAL A 8 -4.29 -5.72 -10.05
C VAL A 8 -5.04 -5.25 -8.81
N GLY A 9 -6.14 -4.55 -9.04
CA GLY A 9 -7.09 -4.16 -8.00
C GLY A 9 -8.24 -5.16 -7.82
N GLY A 10 -9.15 -4.83 -6.90
CA GLY A 10 -10.30 -5.70 -6.57
C GLY A 10 -11.42 -5.70 -7.64
N THR A 11 -11.55 -4.64 -8.43
CA THR A 11 -12.61 -4.50 -9.45
C THR A 11 -12.05 -4.58 -10.87
N PHE A 12 -10.93 -3.91 -11.12
CA PHE A 12 -10.27 -3.85 -12.42
C PHE A 12 -8.76 -4.10 -12.29
N THR A 13 -8.18 -4.60 -13.36
CA THR A 13 -6.74 -4.63 -13.59
C THR A 13 -6.39 -3.48 -14.51
N ASP A 14 -5.42 -2.68 -14.06
CA ASP A 14 -5.04 -1.40 -14.63
C ASP A 14 -3.69 -1.52 -15.33
N LEU A 15 -3.65 -1.19 -16.62
CA LEU A 15 -2.47 -1.29 -17.46
C LEU A 15 -2.11 0.10 -18.00
N ILE A 16 -0.83 0.46 -17.88
CA ILE A 16 -0.26 1.67 -18.47
C ILE A 16 1.14 1.37 -19.00
N TRP A 17 1.47 1.88 -20.19
CA TRP A 17 2.78 1.66 -20.78
C TRP A 17 3.23 2.82 -21.65
N ILE A 18 4.53 2.88 -21.86
CA ILE A 18 5.19 3.82 -22.76
C ILE A 18 5.67 3.03 -23.98
N GLU A 19 5.24 3.47 -25.16
CA GLU A 19 5.68 2.95 -26.46
C GLU A 19 6.02 4.14 -27.36
N ASP A 20 7.29 4.26 -27.77
CA ASP A 20 7.78 5.35 -28.63
C ASP A 20 7.42 6.76 -28.11
N ASP A 21 7.63 6.99 -26.81
CA ASP A 21 7.27 8.21 -26.06
C ASP A 21 5.76 8.51 -25.98
N ILE A 22 4.91 7.60 -26.42
CA ILE A 22 3.46 7.69 -26.31
C ILE A 22 2.98 6.86 -25.13
N VAL A 23 2.23 7.50 -24.24
CA VAL A 23 1.54 6.84 -23.15
C VAL A 23 0.28 6.17 -23.67
N ARG A 24 0.15 4.88 -23.36
CA ARG A 24 -1.05 4.11 -23.65
C ARG A 24 -1.56 3.47 -22.37
N SER A 25 -2.85 3.21 -22.33
CA SER A 25 -3.51 2.64 -21.16
C SER A 25 -4.64 1.71 -21.55
N HIS A 26 -4.86 0.68 -20.73
CA HIS A 26 -5.97 -0.23 -20.87
C HIS A 26 -6.50 -0.64 -19.50
N LYS A 27 -7.78 -0.98 -19.42
CA LYS A 27 -8.44 -1.38 -18.18
C LYS A 27 -9.31 -2.59 -18.49
N VAL A 28 -9.07 -3.69 -17.77
CA VAL A 28 -9.81 -4.94 -17.93
C VAL A 28 -10.45 -5.34 -16.61
N PRO A 29 -11.60 -6.04 -16.60
CA PRO A 29 -12.16 -6.57 -15.36
C PRO A 29 -11.16 -7.49 -14.64
N SER A 30 -11.07 -7.36 -13.32
CA SER A 30 -10.28 -8.32 -12.51
C SER A 30 -10.88 -9.71 -12.59
N THR A 31 -10.05 -10.74 -12.45
CA THR A 31 -10.46 -12.14 -12.42
C THR A 31 -10.25 -12.71 -11.01
N PRO A 32 -11.22 -12.63 -10.08
CA PRO A 32 -10.97 -12.87 -8.65
C PRO A 32 -10.56 -14.31 -8.30
N HIS A 33 -10.95 -15.28 -9.13
CA HIS A 33 -10.59 -16.68 -8.92
C HIS A 33 -9.14 -16.99 -9.32
N ASP A 34 -8.56 -16.18 -10.22
CA ASP A 34 -7.16 -16.27 -10.63
C ASP A 34 -6.72 -14.95 -11.28
N ALA A 35 -6.01 -14.13 -10.50
CA ALA A 35 -5.52 -12.84 -10.96
C ALA A 35 -4.55 -12.94 -12.14
N SER A 36 -3.88 -14.10 -12.34
CA SER A 36 -2.91 -14.24 -13.44
C SER A 36 -3.62 -14.18 -14.78
N ILE A 37 -4.83 -14.73 -14.89
CA ILE A 37 -5.63 -14.70 -16.12
C ILE A 37 -5.89 -13.26 -16.55
N GLY A 38 -6.37 -12.40 -15.63
CA GLY A 38 -6.64 -11.00 -15.94
C GLY A 38 -5.40 -10.22 -16.38
N VAL A 39 -4.23 -10.51 -15.78
CA VAL A 39 -2.95 -9.91 -16.18
C VAL A 39 -2.53 -10.37 -17.58
N LEU A 40 -2.58 -11.67 -17.84
CA LEU A 40 -2.16 -12.25 -19.12
C LEU A 40 -3.09 -11.84 -20.27
N ASP A 41 -4.41 -11.83 -20.05
CA ASP A 41 -5.39 -11.35 -21.03
C ASP A 41 -5.19 -9.86 -21.30
N GLY A 42 -4.92 -9.08 -20.24
CA GLY A 42 -4.58 -7.66 -20.33
C GLY A 42 -3.34 -7.42 -21.18
N LEU A 43 -2.26 -8.16 -20.94
CA LEU A 43 -1.00 -8.11 -21.71
C LEU A 43 -1.24 -8.40 -23.20
N ASN A 44 -1.90 -9.52 -23.49
CA ASN A 44 -2.18 -9.92 -24.86
C ASN A 44 -3.08 -8.92 -25.59
N THR A 45 -4.06 -8.34 -24.89
CA THR A 45 -4.93 -7.32 -25.48
C THR A 45 -4.20 -6.00 -25.70
N ALA A 46 -3.34 -5.58 -24.77
CA ALA A 46 -2.62 -4.31 -24.83
C ALA A 46 -1.54 -4.29 -25.92
N LEU A 47 -0.94 -5.45 -26.23
CA LEU A 47 0.16 -5.58 -27.20
C LEU A 47 -0.25 -6.38 -28.45
N ASP A 48 -1.54 -6.37 -28.80
CA ASP A 48 -2.10 -7.01 -30.01
C ASP A 48 -1.64 -8.47 -30.22
N GLY A 49 -1.49 -9.21 -29.12
CA GLY A 49 -1.10 -10.63 -29.08
C GLY A 49 0.40 -10.91 -29.26
N SER A 50 1.25 -9.88 -29.38
CA SER A 50 2.70 -10.05 -29.47
C SER A 50 3.42 -9.27 -28.38
N LEU A 51 4.03 -9.98 -27.42
CA LEU A 51 4.85 -9.36 -26.39
C LEU A 51 6.24 -8.91 -26.90
N SER A 52 6.52 -9.10 -28.19
CA SER A 52 7.77 -8.69 -28.83
C SER A 52 8.05 -7.21 -28.61
N GLY A 53 9.16 -6.88 -27.93
CA GLY A 53 9.56 -5.49 -27.64
C GLY A 53 9.20 -5.01 -26.24
N LEU A 54 8.52 -5.83 -25.43
CA LEU A 54 8.41 -5.63 -23.98
C LEU A 54 9.78 -5.85 -23.32
N GLU A 55 10.30 -4.82 -22.65
CA GLU A 55 11.61 -4.84 -21.99
C GLU A 55 11.47 -4.99 -20.47
N GLN A 56 10.51 -4.26 -19.89
CA GLN A 56 10.27 -4.22 -18.45
C GLN A 56 8.78 -4.27 -18.17
N LEU A 57 8.38 -5.18 -17.28
CA LEU A 57 7.05 -5.26 -16.70
C LEU A 57 7.14 -4.96 -15.21
N PHE A 58 6.45 -3.93 -14.76
CA PHE A 58 6.30 -3.60 -13.35
C PHE A 58 4.93 -4.05 -12.86
N HIS A 59 4.89 -4.69 -11.70
CA HIS A 59 3.69 -5.36 -11.24
C HIS A 59 3.38 -5.04 -9.77
N GLY A 60 2.15 -4.58 -9.54
CA GLY A 60 1.56 -4.39 -8.22
C GLY A 60 0.26 -5.20 -8.12
N SER A 61 -0.09 -5.69 -6.93
CA SER A 61 -1.25 -6.55 -6.79
C SER A 61 -1.79 -6.59 -5.37
N THR A 62 -3.12 -6.64 -5.26
CA THR A 62 -3.81 -6.91 -3.98
C THR A 62 -3.94 -8.40 -3.67
N VAL A 63 -3.38 -9.31 -4.48
CA VAL A 63 -3.51 -10.78 -4.29
C VAL A 63 -3.04 -11.22 -2.90
N ALA A 64 -1.90 -10.71 -2.44
CA ALA A 64 -1.37 -11.05 -1.11
C ALA A 64 -2.30 -10.56 0.01
N THR A 65 -2.69 -9.28 -0.03
CA THR A 65 -3.59 -8.69 0.97
C THR A 65 -4.93 -9.40 1.02
N ASN A 66 -5.56 -9.64 -0.15
CA ASN A 66 -6.85 -10.33 -0.24
C ASN A 66 -6.76 -11.77 0.25
N ALA A 67 -5.67 -12.49 -0.02
CA ALA A 67 -5.50 -13.85 0.46
C ALA A 67 -5.46 -13.94 1.99
N VAL A 68 -4.89 -12.94 2.66
CA VAL A 68 -4.89 -12.86 4.14
C VAL A 68 -6.29 -12.54 4.65
N ILE A 69 -6.93 -11.49 4.11
CA ILE A 69 -8.28 -11.05 4.53
C ILE A 69 -9.32 -12.15 4.31
N GLU A 70 -9.30 -12.81 3.15
CA GLU A 70 -10.26 -13.85 2.77
C GLU A 70 -9.88 -15.23 3.31
N ARG A 71 -8.75 -15.36 4.02
CA ARG A 71 -8.23 -16.63 4.55
C ARG A 71 -8.05 -17.71 3.47
N LYS A 72 -7.48 -17.31 2.31
CA LYS A 72 -7.23 -18.14 1.11
C LYS A 72 -5.76 -18.44 0.80
N GLY A 73 -4.86 -18.30 1.77
CA GLY A 73 -3.48 -18.80 1.65
C GLY A 73 -3.37 -20.30 1.92
N CYS A 74 -2.14 -20.79 2.00
CA CYS A 74 -1.87 -22.23 2.10
C CYS A 74 -1.95 -22.75 3.54
N LYS A 75 -2.21 -24.05 3.70
CA LYS A 75 -2.20 -24.68 5.03
C LYS A 75 -0.78 -24.62 5.62
N THR A 76 -0.61 -23.81 6.65
CA THR A 76 0.71 -23.48 7.19
C THR A 76 0.87 -24.01 8.60
N ALA A 77 2.04 -24.57 8.90
CA ALA A 77 2.45 -24.91 10.26
C ALA A 77 3.44 -23.89 10.82
N LEU A 78 3.48 -23.76 12.15
CA LEU A 78 4.43 -22.91 12.86
C LEU A 78 5.32 -23.77 13.76
N LEU A 79 6.63 -23.63 13.64
CA LEU A 79 7.62 -24.20 14.55
C LEU A 79 8.18 -23.09 15.45
N THR A 80 8.02 -23.28 16.76
CA THR A 80 8.51 -22.35 17.79
C THR A 80 9.51 -23.01 18.72
N THR A 81 10.19 -22.21 19.53
CA THR A 81 10.94 -22.71 20.69
C THR A 81 9.99 -23.41 21.68
N ALA A 82 10.39 -24.52 22.28
CA ALA A 82 9.61 -25.19 23.33
C ALA A 82 9.13 -24.23 24.44
N GLY A 83 7.85 -24.34 24.78
CA GLY A 83 7.10 -23.45 25.69
C GLY A 83 6.44 -22.24 25.01
N PHE A 84 6.56 -22.08 23.68
CA PHE A 84 6.05 -20.93 22.93
C PHE A 84 5.03 -21.30 21.84
N LYS A 85 4.55 -22.54 21.82
CA LYS A 85 3.53 -23.03 20.88
C LYS A 85 2.29 -22.12 20.77
N ASP A 86 1.87 -21.51 21.87
CA ASP A 86 0.61 -20.74 21.96
C ASP A 86 0.77 -19.27 21.52
N ILE A 87 1.95 -18.85 21.04
CA ILE A 87 2.29 -17.43 20.81
C ILE A 87 1.29 -16.69 19.92
N LEU A 88 0.83 -17.29 18.81
CA LEU A 88 -0.11 -16.65 17.89
C LEU A 88 -1.54 -16.60 18.45
N LEU A 89 -1.89 -17.55 19.32
CA LEU A 89 -3.20 -17.58 19.97
C LEU A 89 -3.28 -16.57 21.12
N LEU A 90 -2.23 -16.49 21.94
CA LEU A 90 -2.18 -15.59 23.09
C LEU A 90 -2.05 -14.13 22.65
N GLN A 91 -1.27 -13.87 21.60
CA GLN A 91 -0.94 -12.53 21.10
C GLN A 91 -0.32 -11.67 22.20
N ARG A 92 -0.43 -10.34 22.11
CA ARG A 92 -0.07 -9.41 23.19
C ARG A 92 -1.10 -9.31 24.32
N GLN A 93 -2.20 -10.07 24.24
CA GLN A 93 -3.37 -9.94 25.14
C GLN A 93 -3.97 -8.52 25.21
N LEU A 94 -3.67 -7.67 24.22
CA LEU A 94 -4.25 -6.34 24.09
C LEU A 94 -5.74 -6.45 23.76
N ARG A 95 -6.53 -5.49 24.25
CA ARG A 95 -7.95 -5.35 23.93
C ARG A 95 -8.11 -4.19 22.97
N SER A 96 -8.61 -4.47 21.76
CA SER A 96 -8.92 -3.43 20.76
C SER A 96 -9.98 -2.46 21.26
N ASN A 97 -11.03 -2.98 21.91
CA ASN A 97 -11.99 -2.19 22.67
C ASN A 97 -11.88 -2.51 24.16
N VAL A 98 -11.25 -1.62 24.92
CA VAL A 98 -11.06 -1.77 26.37
C VAL A 98 -12.37 -1.84 27.16
N TYR A 99 -13.48 -1.37 26.58
CA TYR A 99 -14.81 -1.37 27.18
C TYR A 99 -15.66 -2.59 26.80
N ALA A 100 -15.22 -3.42 25.86
CA ALA A 100 -15.94 -4.63 25.50
C ALA A 100 -15.83 -5.67 26.62
N ILE A 101 -16.99 -6.17 27.08
CA ILE A 101 -17.07 -7.23 28.10
C ILE A 101 -16.49 -8.53 27.54
N GLU A 102 -16.85 -8.87 26.30
CA GLU A 102 -16.30 -9.97 25.53
C GLU A 102 -15.21 -9.44 24.59
N CYS A 103 -13.96 -9.87 24.82
CA CYS A 103 -12.84 -9.49 23.98
C CYS A 103 -12.73 -10.46 22.81
N HIS A 104 -13.02 -9.99 21.60
CA HIS A 104 -12.74 -10.72 20.37
C HIS A 104 -11.35 -10.34 19.86
N LYS A 105 -10.47 -11.34 19.77
CA LYS A 105 -9.15 -11.19 19.16
C LYS A 105 -9.21 -11.65 17.69
N PRO A 106 -8.39 -11.06 16.81
CA PRO A 106 -8.20 -11.58 15.46
C PRO A 106 -7.79 -13.05 15.50
N GLU A 107 -8.36 -13.88 14.63
CA GLU A 107 -7.96 -15.28 14.52
C GLU A 107 -6.59 -15.39 13.84
N PRO A 108 -5.61 -16.14 14.41
CA PRO A 108 -4.31 -16.30 13.78
C PRO A 108 -4.40 -17.11 12.49
N LEU A 109 -3.52 -16.83 11.52
CA LEU A 109 -3.45 -17.59 10.26
C LEU A 109 -3.05 -19.06 10.45
N VAL A 110 -2.26 -19.33 11.50
CA VAL A 110 -1.86 -20.68 11.87
C VAL A 110 -2.59 -21.06 13.16
N PRO A 111 -3.51 -22.04 13.12
CA PRO A 111 -4.22 -22.50 14.31
C PRO A 111 -3.29 -23.30 15.23
N LEU A 112 -3.69 -23.42 16.50
CA LEU A 112 -2.87 -24.03 17.54
C LEU A 112 -2.50 -25.50 17.25
N ASN A 113 -3.37 -26.27 16.60
CA ASN A 113 -3.09 -27.66 16.24
C ASN A 113 -1.97 -27.79 15.17
N LEU A 114 -1.72 -26.74 14.39
CA LEU A 114 -0.62 -26.64 13.42
C LEU A 114 0.63 -25.95 13.98
N SER A 115 0.62 -25.60 15.27
CA SER A 115 1.81 -25.08 15.96
C SER A 115 2.54 -26.22 16.66
N ILE A 116 3.83 -26.35 16.40
CA ILE A 116 4.74 -27.36 16.95
C ILE A 116 5.98 -26.69 17.58
N GLU A 117 6.75 -27.49 18.31
CA GLU A 117 7.88 -27.00 19.10
C GLU A 117 9.16 -27.74 18.75
N ALA A 118 10.26 -27.00 18.73
CA ALA A 118 11.60 -27.53 18.72
C ALA A 118 12.20 -27.43 20.13
N ASN A 119 12.91 -28.48 20.54
CA ASN A 119 13.65 -28.51 21.79
C ASN A 119 15.00 -27.83 21.59
N GLU A 120 15.01 -26.50 21.69
CA GLU A 120 16.22 -25.69 21.68
C GLU A 120 16.05 -24.45 22.56
N ARG A 121 17.15 -23.76 22.87
CA ARG A 121 17.07 -22.47 23.56
C ARG A 121 18.32 -21.63 23.29
N VAL A 122 18.11 -20.37 22.93
CA VAL A 122 19.14 -19.33 22.80
C VAL A 122 18.80 -18.20 23.76
N ASP A 123 19.80 -17.58 24.37
CA ASP A 123 19.62 -16.42 25.25
C ASP A 123 19.60 -15.08 24.48
N ALA A 124 19.30 -13.98 25.17
CA ALA A 124 19.26 -12.65 24.58
C ALA A 124 20.62 -12.15 24.04
N LEU A 125 21.74 -12.80 24.42
CA LEU A 125 23.07 -12.51 23.90
C LEU A 125 23.42 -13.36 22.67
N GLY A 126 22.55 -14.30 22.27
CA GLY A 126 22.77 -15.21 21.14
C GLY A 126 23.52 -16.49 21.51
N ARG A 127 23.72 -16.76 22.81
CA ARG A 127 24.41 -17.96 23.28
C ARG A 127 23.43 -19.12 23.41
N THR A 128 23.82 -20.29 22.93
CA THR A 128 23.03 -21.51 23.07
C THR A 128 22.96 -21.93 24.54
N ILE A 129 21.75 -22.01 25.08
CA ILE A 129 21.44 -22.61 26.40
C ILE A 129 21.16 -24.10 26.22
N THR A 130 20.29 -24.43 25.27
CA THR A 130 19.91 -25.81 24.93
C THR A 130 20.19 -26.03 23.45
N PRO A 131 21.08 -26.96 23.06
CA PRO A 131 21.30 -27.32 21.66
C PRO A 131 20.00 -27.79 21.01
N LEU A 132 19.88 -27.61 19.69
CA LEU A 132 18.76 -28.16 18.93
C LEU A 132 18.78 -29.70 18.99
N ASP A 133 17.72 -30.30 19.54
CA ASP A 133 17.52 -31.75 19.47
C ASP A 133 16.98 -32.14 18.09
N GLU A 134 17.90 -32.45 17.17
CA GLU A 134 17.56 -32.82 15.79
C GLU A 134 16.69 -34.08 15.70
N ASN A 135 16.88 -35.06 16.60
CA ASN A 135 16.13 -36.31 16.58
C ASN A 135 14.68 -36.10 17.02
N ALA A 136 14.47 -35.32 18.08
CA ALA A 136 13.13 -34.95 18.53
C ALA A 136 12.41 -34.08 17.50
N LEU A 137 13.12 -33.12 16.88
CA LEU A 137 12.59 -32.31 15.78
C LEU A 137 12.10 -33.20 14.63
N ILE A 138 12.93 -34.15 14.20
CA ILE A 138 12.62 -35.11 13.14
C ILE A 138 11.33 -35.87 13.44
N ALA A 139 11.20 -36.42 14.65
CA ALA A 139 9.99 -37.15 15.05
C ALA A 139 8.74 -36.25 15.05
N THR A 140 8.86 -35.01 15.52
CA THR A 140 7.76 -34.02 15.50
C THR A 140 7.34 -33.66 14.08
N LEU A 141 8.31 -33.46 13.18
CA LEU A 141 8.04 -33.15 11.77
C LEU A 141 7.35 -34.34 11.07
N ASP A 142 7.84 -35.56 11.28
CA ASP A 142 7.26 -36.76 10.68
C ASP A 142 5.77 -36.93 11.12
N LEU A 143 5.47 -36.67 12.40
CA LEU A 143 4.11 -36.69 12.93
C LEU A 143 3.22 -35.58 12.35
N LEU A 144 3.76 -34.36 12.20
CA LEU A 144 3.04 -33.22 11.61
C LEU A 144 2.66 -33.52 10.16
N LEU A 145 3.59 -34.07 9.38
CA LEU A 145 3.34 -34.45 7.99
C LEU A 145 2.28 -35.56 7.89
N GLU A 146 2.37 -36.58 8.74
CA GLU A 146 1.43 -37.70 8.73
C GLU A 146 -0.01 -37.22 8.96
N LYS A 147 -0.19 -36.35 9.98
CA LYS A 147 -1.52 -35.92 10.44
C LYS A 147 -2.09 -34.76 9.65
N GLU A 148 -1.26 -33.77 9.35
CA GLU A 148 -1.74 -32.46 8.94
C GLU A 148 -1.35 -32.07 7.53
N ARG A 149 -0.24 -32.61 6.99
CA ARG A 149 0.26 -32.31 5.63
C ARG A 149 0.26 -30.80 5.31
N PRO A 150 1.00 -29.98 6.08
CA PRO A 150 1.11 -28.56 5.78
C PRO A 150 1.78 -28.36 4.42
N GLU A 151 1.38 -27.29 3.73
CA GLU A 151 1.95 -26.85 2.46
C GLU A 151 3.14 -25.91 2.65
N ALA A 152 3.31 -25.33 3.84
CA ALA A 152 4.45 -24.48 4.21
C ALA A 152 4.74 -24.55 5.72
N LEU A 153 5.99 -24.27 6.11
CA LEU A 153 6.42 -24.19 7.50
C LEU A 153 7.04 -22.82 7.82
N ALA A 154 6.44 -22.10 8.76
CA ALA A 154 7.07 -20.95 9.40
C ALA A 154 7.92 -21.43 10.59
N VAL A 155 9.14 -20.90 10.73
CA VAL A 155 10.03 -21.17 11.88
C VAL A 155 10.32 -19.86 12.58
N CYS A 156 9.92 -19.74 13.84
CA CYS A 156 10.18 -18.56 14.67
C CYS A 156 10.69 -18.97 16.05
N LEU A 157 12.01 -18.99 16.20
CA LEU A 157 12.66 -19.30 17.46
C LEU A 157 12.96 -18.02 18.25
N LEU A 158 13.04 -18.12 19.57
CA LEU A 158 13.46 -17.00 20.40
C LEU A 158 14.90 -16.60 20.08
N HIS A 159 15.12 -15.28 20.00
CA HIS A 159 16.43 -14.70 19.74
C HIS A 159 17.11 -15.15 18.42
N ALA A 160 16.35 -15.71 17.47
CA ALA A 160 16.87 -16.06 16.15
C ALA A 160 17.41 -14.84 15.37
N TYR A 161 16.87 -13.64 15.62
CA TYR A 161 17.40 -12.38 15.11
C TYR A 161 18.85 -12.09 15.54
N ARG A 162 19.28 -12.68 16.66
CA ARG A 162 20.63 -12.53 17.23
C ARG A 162 21.54 -13.69 16.84
N SER A 163 20.98 -14.90 16.78
CA SER A 163 21.69 -16.11 16.41
C SER A 163 20.77 -17.00 15.56
N PRO A 164 20.83 -16.89 14.22
CA PRO A 164 19.94 -17.62 13.33
C PRO A 164 20.30 -19.10 13.16
N LYS A 165 21.37 -19.57 13.84
CA LYS A 165 21.99 -20.88 13.61
C LYS A 165 21.02 -22.05 13.72
N HIS A 166 20.15 -22.05 14.73
CA HIS A 166 19.17 -23.14 14.89
C HIS A 166 18.07 -23.10 13.82
N GLU A 167 17.58 -21.91 13.45
CA GLU A 167 16.62 -21.75 12.34
C GLU A 167 17.21 -22.23 11.01
N GLN A 168 18.44 -21.81 10.71
CA GLN A 168 19.18 -22.23 9.52
C GLN A 168 19.37 -23.75 9.51
N ARG A 169 19.73 -24.34 10.65
CA ARG A 169 19.89 -25.79 10.79
C ARG A 169 18.58 -26.55 10.57
N ILE A 170 17.46 -26.04 11.08
CA ILE A 170 16.13 -26.61 10.81
C ILE A 170 15.83 -26.63 9.32
N ARG A 171 16.06 -25.51 8.62
CA ARG A 171 15.89 -25.44 7.15
C ARG A 171 16.75 -26.47 6.42
N GLU A 172 18.01 -26.64 6.81
CA GLU A 172 18.89 -27.67 6.22
C GLU A 172 18.38 -29.10 6.41
N ILE A 173 17.86 -29.41 7.60
CA ILE A 173 17.30 -30.75 7.91
C ILE A 173 16.05 -31.00 7.06
N ILE A 174 15.17 -30.00 6.97
CA ILE A 174 13.92 -30.12 6.20
C ILE A 174 14.23 -30.21 4.71
N ALA A 175 15.10 -29.37 4.16
CA ALA A 175 15.46 -29.39 2.75
C ALA A 175 16.01 -30.76 2.29
N LYS A 176 16.66 -31.51 3.18
CA LYS A 176 17.15 -32.88 2.89
C LYS A 176 16.07 -33.95 2.93
N ARG A 177 15.04 -33.79 3.76
CA ARG A 177 14.01 -34.82 4.00
C ARG A 177 12.71 -34.55 3.25
N MET A 178 12.41 -33.27 3.00
CA MET A 178 11.17 -32.74 2.44
C MET A 178 11.49 -31.55 1.51
N PRO A 179 12.14 -31.80 0.36
CA PRO A 179 12.58 -30.73 -0.53
C PRO A 179 11.42 -29.86 -1.05
N ASP A 180 10.21 -30.42 -1.12
CA ASP A 180 9.02 -29.73 -1.64
C ASP A 180 8.28 -28.88 -0.59
N LEU A 181 8.67 -28.94 0.69
CA LEU A 181 8.05 -28.14 1.75
C LEU A 181 8.79 -26.80 1.91
N PRO A 182 8.19 -25.66 1.54
CA PRO A 182 8.81 -24.35 1.75
C PRO A 182 8.97 -24.06 3.24
N VAL A 183 10.18 -23.64 3.62
CA VAL A 183 10.52 -23.25 5.00
C VAL A 183 10.85 -21.77 5.04
N VAL A 184 10.10 -21.02 5.83
CA VAL A 184 10.29 -19.58 6.02
C VAL A 184 10.84 -19.33 7.42
N LEU A 185 12.03 -18.72 7.48
CA LEU A 185 12.73 -18.44 8.74
C LEU A 185 12.45 -17.02 9.22
N SER A 186 12.17 -16.87 10.50
CA SER A 186 11.91 -15.56 11.09
C SER A 186 13.13 -14.64 11.05
N SER A 187 14.33 -15.22 11.10
CA SER A 187 15.60 -14.53 10.93
C SER A 187 15.86 -14.02 9.51
N ASP A 188 15.22 -14.60 8.48
CA ASP A 188 15.32 -14.15 7.10
C ASP A 188 14.22 -13.08 6.79
N VAL A 189 13.04 -13.20 7.41
CA VAL A 189 11.89 -12.31 7.16
C VAL A 189 11.91 -11.06 8.03
N LEU A 190 12.04 -11.21 9.34
CA LEU A 190 11.99 -10.09 10.29
C LEU A 190 12.97 -10.30 11.45
N PRO A 191 14.27 -10.01 11.27
CA PRO A 191 15.29 -10.18 12.31
C PRO A 191 15.21 -9.08 13.39
N THR A 192 14.12 -9.03 14.16
CA THR A 192 13.87 -8.05 15.24
C THR A 192 13.48 -8.70 16.58
N PHE A 193 13.59 -7.93 17.68
CA PHE A 193 13.58 -8.48 19.05
C PHE A 193 12.22 -8.81 19.66
N ARG A 194 11.10 -8.59 18.96
CA ARG A 194 9.75 -8.87 19.46
C ARG A 194 9.16 -10.15 18.85
N GLU A 195 8.90 -11.16 19.68
CA GLU A 195 8.55 -12.51 19.24
C GLU A 195 7.17 -12.63 18.60
N TYR A 196 6.14 -11.91 19.08
CA TYR A 196 4.79 -12.06 18.56
C TYR A 196 4.65 -11.48 17.14
N GLU A 197 5.09 -10.23 16.94
CA GLU A 197 5.04 -9.56 15.64
C GLU A 197 5.94 -10.29 14.63
N ARG A 198 7.09 -10.80 15.08
CA ARG A 198 7.97 -11.67 14.28
C ARG A 198 7.30 -13.00 13.92
N ALA A 199 6.65 -13.68 14.86
CA ALA A 199 5.93 -14.92 14.59
C ALA A 199 4.74 -14.68 13.63
N SER A 200 3.96 -13.62 13.84
CA SER A 200 2.83 -13.24 12.99
C SER A 200 3.27 -12.97 11.56
N THR A 201 4.31 -12.14 11.39
CA THR A 201 4.87 -11.79 10.08
C THR A 201 5.44 -13.03 9.38
N THR A 202 6.17 -13.89 10.10
CA THR A 202 6.77 -15.12 9.54
C THR A 202 5.69 -16.14 9.15
N ALA A 203 4.66 -16.29 9.97
CA ALA A 203 3.51 -17.14 9.67
C ALA A 203 2.75 -16.63 8.43
N MET A 204 2.53 -15.32 8.33
CA MET A 204 1.89 -14.70 7.16
C MET A 204 2.74 -14.85 5.90
N ALA A 205 4.07 -14.70 6.00
CA ALA A 205 4.99 -14.97 4.90
C ALA A 205 4.85 -16.43 4.42
N ALA A 206 4.97 -17.41 5.31
CA ALA A 206 4.80 -18.82 4.95
C ALA A 206 3.42 -19.13 4.36
N TYR A 207 2.36 -18.52 4.90
CA TYR A 207 0.99 -18.63 4.42
C TYR A 207 0.79 -18.15 2.97
N LEU A 208 1.61 -17.21 2.53
CA LEU A 208 1.56 -16.61 1.19
C LEU A 208 2.53 -17.25 0.20
N VAL A 209 3.63 -17.88 0.66
CA VAL A 209 4.72 -18.35 -0.22
C VAL A 209 4.22 -19.20 -1.40
N PRO A 210 3.44 -20.28 -1.21
CA PRO A 210 3.01 -21.11 -2.35
C PRO A 210 2.05 -20.37 -3.29
N LEU A 211 1.18 -19.51 -2.75
CA LEU A 211 0.20 -18.77 -3.54
C LEU A 211 0.89 -17.74 -4.44
N VAL A 212 1.73 -16.90 -3.85
CA VAL A 212 2.48 -15.85 -4.55
C VAL A 212 3.53 -16.46 -5.47
N GLY A 213 4.21 -17.52 -5.03
CA GLY A 213 5.20 -18.25 -5.84
C GLY A 213 4.62 -18.72 -7.17
N ARG A 214 3.51 -19.49 -7.13
CA ARG A 214 2.82 -19.96 -8.34
C ARG A 214 2.33 -18.83 -9.22
N TYR A 215 1.87 -17.73 -8.61
CA TYR A 215 1.38 -16.57 -9.34
C TYR A 215 2.50 -15.90 -10.14
N LEU A 216 3.64 -15.62 -9.50
CA LEU A 216 4.80 -15.01 -10.16
C LEU A 216 5.42 -15.95 -11.19
N GLU A 217 5.56 -17.25 -10.88
CA GLU A 217 6.09 -18.25 -11.82
C GLU A 217 5.30 -18.31 -13.14
N ARG A 218 3.96 -18.20 -13.08
CA ARG A 218 3.13 -18.17 -14.28
C ARG A 218 3.37 -16.93 -15.13
N LEU A 219 3.55 -15.77 -14.50
CA LEU A 219 3.88 -14.53 -15.21
C LEU A 219 5.26 -14.63 -15.87
N GLU A 220 6.26 -15.12 -15.12
CA GLU A 220 7.61 -15.34 -15.63
C GLU A 220 7.64 -16.31 -16.82
N GLN A 221 6.93 -17.44 -16.72
CA GLN A 221 6.84 -18.40 -17.83
C GLN A 221 6.20 -17.79 -19.08
N HIS A 222 5.16 -16.97 -18.89
CA HIS A 222 4.51 -16.30 -20.01
C HIS A 222 5.44 -15.29 -20.68
N LEU A 223 6.15 -14.47 -19.88
CA LEU A 223 7.15 -13.53 -20.37
C LEU A 223 8.30 -14.22 -21.08
N GLU A 224 8.85 -15.30 -20.53
CA GLU A 224 9.94 -16.05 -21.16
C GLU A 224 9.50 -16.63 -22.52
N SER A 225 8.22 -17.01 -22.66
CA SER A 225 7.71 -17.54 -23.93
C SER A 225 7.42 -16.48 -25.00
N GLY A 226 6.99 -15.28 -24.61
CA GLY A 226 6.52 -14.23 -25.53
C GLY A 226 7.47 -13.05 -25.70
N ALA A 227 8.30 -12.76 -24.69
CA ALA A 227 9.28 -11.67 -24.64
C ALA A 227 10.57 -12.12 -23.89
N PRO A 228 11.35 -13.07 -24.44
CA PRO A 228 12.56 -13.57 -23.79
C PRO A 228 13.52 -12.44 -23.43
N GLY A 229 14.03 -12.44 -22.18
CA GLY A 229 14.93 -11.41 -21.67
C GLY A 229 14.25 -10.16 -21.10
N SER A 230 12.92 -10.10 -21.08
CA SER A 230 12.18 -9.07 -20.34
C SER A 230 12.31 -9.27 -18.83
N ASN A 231 12.31 -8.16 -18.08
CA ASN A 231 12.40 -8.19 -16.62
C ASN A 231 11.03 -7.98 -15.98
N LEU A 232 10.68 -8.81 -15.00
CA LEU A 232 9.51 -8.63 -14.14
C LEU A 232 9.96 -8.00 -12.81
N PHE A 233 9.41 -6.83 -12.49
CA PHE A 233 9.59 -6.13 -11.23
C PHE A 233 8.30 -6.16 -10.42
N VAL A 234 8.42 -6.38 -9.11
CA VAL A 234 7.32 -6.49 -8.17
C VAL A 234 7.41 -5.35 -7.15
N MET A 235 6.31 -4.64 -6.96
CA MET A 235 6.21 -3.56 -5.96
C MET A 235 6.12 -4.11 -4.54
N GLN A 236 6.84 -3.44 -3.65
CA GLN A 236 6.85 -3.71 -2.21
C GLN A 236 6.03 -2.67 -1.45
N SER A 237 5.56 -3.05 -0.26
CA SER A 237 4.88 -2.16 0.69
C SER A 237 5.73 -0.94 1.13
N SER A 238 7.06 -1.03 0.96
CA SER A 238 8.03 0.02 1.27
C SER A 238 8.16 1.11 0.19
N GLY A 239 7.45 0.96 -0.94
CA GLY A 239 7.48 1.86 -2.09
C GLY A 239 8.61 1.62 -3.09
N GLY A 240 9.38 0.53 -2.92
CA GLY A 240 10.37 0.08 -3.89
C GLY A 240 9.85 -1.02 -4.79
N VAL A 241 10.46 -1.18 -5.96
CA VAL A 241 10.30 -2.39 -6.77
C VAL A 241 11.54 -3.28 -6.67
N LEU A 242 11.38 -4.59 -6.80
CA LEU A 242 12.47 -5.57 -6.91
C LEU A 242 12.19 -6.58 -8.03
N PRO A 243 13.21 -7.17 -8.67
CA PRO A 243 12.99 -8.29 -9.58
C PRO A 243 12.18 -9.42 -8.93
N SER A 244 11.33 -10.08 -9.71
CA SER A 244 10.56 -11.24 -9.26
C SER A 244 11.46 -12.40 -8.80
N THR A 245 12.63 -12.54 -9.43
CA THR A 245 13.71 -13.44 -9.01
C THR A 245 14.23 -13.06 -7.63
N GLY A 246 13.64 -13.66 -6.58
CA GLY A 246 13.91 -13.34 -5.17
C GLY A 246 12.66 -12.99 -4.36
N SER A 247 11.52 -12.79 -5.03
CA SER A 247 10.25 -12.39 -4.42
C SER A 247 9.34 -13.56 -4.03
N HIS A 248 9.55 -14.77 -4.59
CA HIS A 248 8.69 -15.95 -4.29
C HIS A 248 8.62 -16.31 -2.80
N ALA A 249 9.75 -16.20 -2.08
CA ALA A 249 9.82 -16.47 -0.65
C ALA A 249 9.39 -15.28 0.23
N ARG A 250 9.07 -14.13 -0.38
CA ARG A 250 8.86 -12.83 0.30
C ARG A 250 7.50 -12.21 -0.03
N GLY A 251 6.49 -13.02 -0.33
CA GLY A 251 5.15 -12.54 -0.69
C GLY A 251 4.49 -11.61 0.34
N VAL A 252 4.93 -11.63 1.60
CA VAL A 252 4.51 -10.68 2.65
C VAL A 252 4.94 -9.23 2.35
N GLU A 253 6.03 -9.02 1.61
CA GLU A 253 6.47 -7.67 1.19
C GLU A 253 5.55 -7.06 0.12
N MET A 254 4.69 -7.86 -0.53
CA MET A 254 3.73 -7.40 -1.53
C MET A 254 2.41 -6.90 -0.93
N LEU A 255 2.22 -7.04 0.38
CA LEU A 255 1.02 -6.57 1.07
C LEU A 255 0.88 -5.05 0.86
N ASN A 256 -0.30 -4.62 0.40
CA ASN A 256 -0.60 -3.22 0.12
C ASN A 256 0.35 -2.57 -0.92
N SER A 257 0.92 -3.37 -1.84
CA SER A 257 1.79 -2.88 -2.91
C SER A 257 1.09 -1.89 -3.86
N GLY A 258 -0.20 -2.07 -4.16
CA GLY A 258 -0.99 -1.16 -4.99
C GLY A 258 -1.05 0.27 -4.43
N PRO A 259 -1.57 0.46 -3.21
CA PRO A 259 -1.58 1.78 -2.54
C PRO A 259 -0.18 2.39 -2.40
N ALA A 260 0.83 1.57 -2.09
CA ALA A 260 2.21 2.03 -2.01
C ALA A 260 2.69 2.62 -3.35
N ALA A 261 2.34 2.00 -4.48
CA ALA A 261 2.64 2.51 -5.81
C ALA A 261 2.00 3.89 -6.05
N GLY A 262 0.72 4.06 -5.72
CA GLY A 262 0.03 5.34 -5.83
C GLY A 262 0.71 6.47 -5.03
N VAL A 263 1.17 6.17 -3.81
CA VAL A 263 1.93 7.13 -2.99
C VAL A 263 3.25 7.51 -3.66
N ILE A 264 3.98 6.55 -4.23
CA ILE A 264 5.23 6.83 -4.95
C ILE A 264 4.98 7.66 -6.21
N GLY A 265 3.90 7.37 -6.95
CA GLY A 265 3.44 8.23 -8.05
C GLY A 265 3.15 9.66 -7.58
N ALA A 266 2.52 9.81 -6.41
CA ALA A 266 2.22 11.12 -5.84
C ALA A 266 3.49 11.88 -5.43
N VAL A 267 4.51 11.21 -4.86
CA VAL A 267 5.82 11.81 -4.56
C VAL A 267 6.44 12.38 -5.84
N ARG A 268 6.51 11.57 -6.91
CA ARG A 268 7.09 12.00 -8.20
C ARG A 268 6.30 13.12 -8.86
N MET A 269 4.97 13.09 -8.74
CA MET A 269 4.12 14.17 -9.25
C MET A 269 4.31 15.45 -8.45
N ALA A 270 4.43 15.35 -7.13
CA ALA A 270 4.70 16.49 -6.26
C ALA A 270 6.04 17.14 -6.59
N GLU A 271 7.10 16.35 -6.82
CA GLU A 271 8.40 16.82 -7.31
C GLU A 271 8.26 17.60 -8.63
N ALA A 272 7.49 17.06 -9.59
CA ALA A 272 7.29 17.69 -10.90
C ALA A 272 6.46 18.97 -10.84
N VAL A 273 5.41 19.00 -10.01
CA VAL A 273 4.53 20.16 -9.82
C VAL A 273 5.16 21.22 -8.90
N GLY A 274 6.10 20.83 -8.04
CA GLY A 274 6.78 21.70 -7.07
C GLY A 274 6.16 21.72 -5.67
N ASP A 275 5.34 20.74 -5.32
CA ASP A 275 4.80 20.55 -3.97
C ASP A 275 5.75 19.67 -3.11
N LYS A 276 5.83 19.95 -1.81
CA LYS A 276 6.63 19.15 -0.85
C LYS A 276 5.78 18.44 0.20
N ASP A 277 4.70 19.08 0.59
CA ASP A 277 3.80 18.65 1.65
C ASP A 277 2.48 18.23 1.01
N VAL A 278 2.25 16.92 0.94
CA VAL A 278 1.15 16.30 0.21
C VAL A 278 0.35 15.35 1.10
N ILE A 279 -0.97 15.36 0.93
CA ILE A 279 -1.87 14.32 1.44
C ILE A 279 -2.37 13.55 0.23
N THR A 280 -2.06 12.25 0.15
CA THR A 280 -2.63 11.41 -0.90
C THR A 280 -4.06 11.02 -0.56
N LEU A 281 -4.91 10.99 -1.57
CA LEU A 281 -6.29 10.54 -1.47
C LEU A 281 -6.59 9.63 -2.67
N ASP A 282 -6.27 8.35 -2.53
CA ASP A 282 -6.68 7.31 -3.47
C ASP A 282 -8.07 6.85 -3.08
N VAL A 283 -9.07 6.98 -3.96
CA VAL A 283 -10.40 6.46 -3.68
C VAL A 283 -10.81 5.54 -4.82
N GLY A 284 -10.88 4.25 -4.49
CA GLY A 284 -11.28 3.19 -5.39
C GLY A 284 -12.77 2.82 -5.26
N GLY A 285 -13.10 1.60 -5.70
CA GLY A 285 -14.44 1.03 -5.57
C GLY A 285 -14.77 0.52 -4.17
N THR A 286 -13.79 0.23 -3.31
CA THR A 286 -14.01 -0.44 -2.02
C THR A 286 -13.52 0.37 -0.83
N SER A 287 -12.41 1.07 -0.99
CA SER A 287 -11.69 1.76 0.08
C SER A 287 -11.12 3.09 -0.42
N ALA A 288 -10.68 3.88 0.56
CA ALA A 288 -9.82 5.03 0.36
C ALA A 288 -8.49 4.80 1.08
N ASP A 289 -7.39 5.03 0.38
CA ASP A 289 -6.03 4.92 0.91
C ASP A 289 -5.42 6.33 1.04
N ILE A 290 -5.00 6.67 2.25
CA ILE A 290 -4.56 8.02 2.62
C ILE A 290 -3.17 7.95 3.22
N CYS A 291 -2.24 8.76 2.70
CA CYS A 291 -0.88 8.89 3.19
C CYS A 291 -0.51 10.36 3.35
N LEU A 292 0.32 10.66 4.33
CA LEU A 292 0.95 11.97 4.51
C LEU A 292 2.39 11.92 3.99
N ILE A 293 2.72 12.81 3.07
CA ILE A 293 4.06 13.06 2.56
C ILE A 293 4.51 14.42 3.10
N ALA A 294 5.55 14.43 3.91
CA ALA A 294 6.07 15.66 4.52
C ALA A 294 7.51 15.91 4.04
N GLY A 295 7.78 17.11 3.54
CA GLY A 295 9.11 17.46 3.03
C GLY A 295 9.57 16.61 1.83
N GLY A 296 8.64 16.07 1.04
CA GLY A 296 8.92 15.27 -0.16
C GLY A 296 9.11 13.77 0.06
N ALA A 297 9.00 13.27 1.29
CA ALA A 297 9.12 11.83 1.58
C ALA A 297 7.89 11.29 2.33
N PRO A 298 7.39 10.09 1.96
CA PRO A 298 6.32 9.44 2.68
C PRO A 298 6.82 8.89 4.02
N GLY A 299 5.96 8.92 5.05
CA GLY A 299 6.26 8.27 6.31
C GLY A 299 6.41 6.76 6.14
N ILE A 300 7.40 6.16 6.81
CA ILE A 300 7.57 4.71 6.89
C ILE A 300 7.24 4.24 8.31
N THR A 301 6.34 3.27 8.44
CA THR A 301 6.07 2.56 9.70
C THR A 301 6.70 1.18 9.67
N SER A 302 7.13 0.69 10.85
CA SER A 302 7.64 -0.68 11.02
C SER A 302 6.61 -1.64 11.62
N GLU A 303 5.41 -1.15 11.90
CA GLU A 303 4.29 -1.93 12.41
C GLU A 303 3.04 -1.53 11.61
N THR A 304 2.57 -2.43 10.77
CA THR A 304 1.26 -2.37 10.11
C THR A 304 0.42 -3.56 10.52
N GLU A 305 -0.82 -3.62 10.06
CA GLU A 305 -1.69 -4.77 10.28
C GLU A 305 -2.46 -5.12 9.01
N VAL A 306 -2.78 -6.41 8.87
CA VAL A 306 -3.70 -6.92 7.85
C VAL A 306 -4.69 -7.84 8.54
N ASP A 307 -5.98 -7.54 8.43
CA ASP A 307 -7.07 -8.26 9.13
C ASP A 307 -6.84 -8.36 10.66
N GLY A 308 -6.33 -7.27 11.25
CA GLY A 308 -5.97 -7.18 12.68
C GLY A 308 -4.73 -7.96 13.09
N LEU A 309 -4.01 -8.60 12.16
CA LEU A 309 -2.77 -9.32 12.43
C LEU A 309 -1.56 -8.43 12.14
N PRO A 310 -0.61 -8.29 13.06
CA PRO A 310 0.53 -7.40 12.88
C PRO A 310 1.50 -7.93 11.82
N VAL A 311 2.03 -6.99 11.03
CA VAL A 311 3.09 -7.16 10.04
C VAL A 311 4.22 -6.20 10.41
N GLY A 312 5.37 -6.74 10.78
CA GLY A 312 6.50 -5.96 11.31
C GLY A 312 7.48 -5.45 10.26
N LEU A 313 7.09 -5.45 8.98
CA LEU A 313 7.93 -5.03 7.86
C LEU A 313 7.80 -3.53 7.60
N PRO A 314 8.91 -2.84 7.27
CA PRO A 314 8.87 -1.45 6.85
C PRO A 314 7.90 -1.25 5.67
N SER A 315 6.91 -0.40 5.88
CA SER A 315 5.87 -0.11 4.89
C SER A 315 5.56 1.38 4.90
N ILE A 316 5.11 1.91 3.77
CA ILE A 316 4.55 3.26 3.71
C ILE A 316 3.38 3.34 4.72
N ASP A 317 3.34 4.40 5.53
CA ASP A 317 2.28 4.65 6.52
C ASP A 317 1.02 5.11 5.79
N ILE A 318 0.19 4.14 5.41
CA ILE A 318 -1.07 4.33 4.70
C ILE A 318 -2.21 3.96 5.64
N ALA A 319 -3.15 4.90 5.83
CA ALA A 319 -4.43 4.59 6.45
C ALA A 319 -5.43 4.16 5.39
N ASN A 320 -5.99 2.97 5.57
CA ASN A 320 -7.10 2.48 4.75
C ASN A 320 -8.43 2.76 5.46
N ILE A 321 -9.35 3.41 4.76
CA ILE A 321 -10.71 3.68 5.22
C ILE A 321 -11.69 2.94 4.30
N GLY A 322 -12.69 2.28 4.88
CA GLY A 322 -13.77 1.59 4.16
C GLY A 322 -14.77 2.53 3.45
N ALA A 323 -14.26 3.49 2.69
CA ALA A 323 -15.01 4.51 1.96
C ALA A 323 -14.55 4.52 0.50
N GLY A 324 -15.34 3.92 -0.39
CA GLY A 324 -15.11 3.93 -1.83
C GLY A 324 -16.43 4.02 -2.61
N GLY A 325 -16.35 3.97 -3.95
CA GLY A 325 -17.54 4.06 -4.81
C GLY A 325 -18.61 2.99 -4.53
N GLY A 326 -18.20 1.81 -4.10
CA GLY A 326 -19.06 0.70 -3.73
C GLY A 326 -19.57 0.71 -2.30
N SER A 327 -19.18 1.67 -1.45
CA SER A 327 -19.65 1.72 -0.06
C SER A 327 -21.17 1.84 0.00
N LEU A 328 -21.80 0.91 0.70
CA LEU A 328 -23.26 0.78 0.76
C LEU A 328 -23.87 1.75 1.76
N GLY A 329 -24.98 2.39 1.37
CA GLY A 329 -25.84 3.18 2.26
C GLY A 329 -26.86 2.29 2.98
N TRP A 330 -26.94 2.40 4.30
CA TRP A 330 -27.88 1.62 5.12
C TRP A 330 -28.28 2.38 6.38
N ILE A 331 -29.41 2.02 6.98
CA ILE A 331 -29.89 2.60 8.24
C ILE A 331 -29.57 1.63 9.37
N ASP A 332 -28.90 2.11 10.42
CA ASP A 332 -28.60 1.29 11.59
C ASP A 332 -29.81 1.11 12.53
N ALA A 333 -29.65 0.27 13.56
CA ALA A 333 -30.71 0.01 14.54
C ALA A 333 -31.13 1.27 15.33
N GLY A 334 -30.30 2.31 15.34
CA GLY A 334 -30.60 3.61 15.95
C GLY A 334 -31.30 4.59 14.99
N GLY A 335 -31.54 4.21 13.75
CA GLY A 335 -32.17 5.07 12.74
C GLY A 335 -31.22 6.06 12.08
N MET A 336 -29.90 5.90 12.23
CA MET A 336 -28.91 6.77 11.60
C MET A 336 -28.48 6.22 10.25
N LEU A 337 -28.31 7.11 9.27
CA LEU A 337 -27.73 6.76 7.97
C LEU A 337 -26.23 6.48 8.14
N GLN A 338 -25.82 5.33 7.63
CA GLN A 338 -24.44 4.87 7.58
C GLN A 338 -24.03 4.63 6.13
N VAL A 339 -22.76 4.86 5.82
CA VAL A 339 -22.16 4.55 4.51
C VAL A 339 -20.89 3.74 4.74
N GLY A 340 -20.86 2.51 4.20
CA GLY A 340 -19.81 1.55 4.52
C GLY A 340 -19.97 0.97 5.94
N PRO A 341 -18.97 0.22 6.45
CA PRO A 341 -17.77 -0.23 5.75
C PRO A 341 -18.05 -1.34 4.72
N ARG A 342 -19.29 -1.85 4.66
CA ARG A 342 -19.72 -2.83 3.66
C ARG A 342 -19.65 -2.23 2.25
N SER A 343 -19.09 -2.99 1.32
CA SER A 343 -19.00 -2.60 -0.09
C SER A 343 -19.83 -3.53 -0.97
N ALA A 344 -20.35 -2.99 -2.08
CA ALA A 344 -21.05 -3.71 -3.13
C ALA A 344 -20.10 -4.57 -4.00
N GLY A 345 -18.79 -4.28 -3.97
CA GLY A 345 -17.79 -4.90 -4.83
C GLY A 345 -18.06 -4.69 -6.33
N ALA A 346 -17.53 -5.59 -7.17
CA ALA A 346 -17.76 -5.56 -8.62
C ALA A 346 -19.10 -6.24 -9.01
N ARG A 347 -19.49 -7.31 -8.29
CA ARG A 347 -20.73 -8.08 -8.49
C ARG A 347 -21.26 -8.52 -7.11
N PRO A 348 -22.54 -8.23 -6.76
CA PRO A 348 -23.57 -7.61 -7.59
C PRO A 348 -23.36 -6.12 -7.90
N GLY A 349 -22.40 -5.46 -7.23
CA GLY A 349 -22.01 -4.08 -7.51
C GLY A 349 -23.09 -3.04 -7.18
N PRO A 350 -22.81 -1.75 -7.44
CA PRO A 350 -23.80 -0.68 -7.40
C PRO A 350 -25.07 -1.03 -8.20
N ALA A 351 -26.23 -0.52 -7.77
CA ALA A 351 -27.50 -0.82 -8.41
C ALA A 351 -27.51 -0.41 -9.89
N CYS A 352 -26.90 0.74 -10.20
CA CYS A 352 -26.74 1.25 -11.55
C CYS A 352 -25.87 0.38 -12.47
N TYR A 353 -25.12 -0.61 -11.97
CA TYR A 353 -24.37 -1.54 -12.82
C TYR A 353 -25.28 -2.60 -13.46
N GLY A 354 -26.48 -2.80 -12.91
CA GLY A 354 -27.47 -3.69 -13.47
C GLY A 354 -27.25 -5.19 -13.21
N HIS A 355 -26.32 -5.55 -12.32
CA HIS A 355 -26.00 -6.94 -11.97
C HIS A 355 -26.80 -7.52 -10.78
N GLY A 356 -27.87 -6.84 -10.36
CA GLY A 356 -28.76 -7.30 -9.28
C GLY A 356 -28.46 -6.71 -7.90
N GLY A 357 -27.65 -5.64 -7.81
CA GLY A 357 -27.51 -4.87 -6.58
C GLY A 357 -28.79 -4.10 -6.25
N GLU A 358 -29.27 -4.21 -5.01
CA GLU A 358 -30.52 -3.56 -4.55
C GLU A 358 -30.29 -2.51 -3.45
N VAL A 359 -29.16 -2.59 -2.74
CA VAL A 359 -28.75 -1.61 -1.73
C VAL A 359 -27.93 -0.52 -2.42
N PRO A 360 -28.26 0.78 -2.26
CA PRO A 360 -27.56 1.83 -2.98
C PRO A 360 -26.10 1.95 -2.52
N ALA A 361 -25.19 2.05 -3.47
CA ALA A 361 -23.79 2.36 -3.25
C ALA A 361 -23.49 3.84 -3.50
N LEU A 362 -22.29 4.31 -3.13
CA LEU A 362 -21.87 5.70 -3.36
C LEU A 362 -21.87 6.07 -4.86
N THR A 363 -21.54 5.13 -5.75
CA THR A 363 -21.66 5.32 -7.20
C THR A 363 -23.12 5.59 -7.63
N ASP A 364 -24.11 4.96 -6.98
CA ASP A 364 -25.53 5.24 -7.26
C ASP A 364 -25.89 6.67 -6.87
N ALA A 365 -25.38 7.17 -5.74
CA ALA A 365 -25.55 8.56 -5.34
C ALA A 365 -24.95 9.54 -6.36
N LEU A 366 -23.78 9.23 -6.91
CA LEU A 366 -23.13 10.10 -7.90
C LEU A 366 -23.86 10.13 -9.25
N VAL A 367 -24.43 9.01 -9.66
CA VAL A 367 -25.29 8.94 -10.85
C VAL A 367 -26.57 9.74 -10.62
N GLU A 368 -27.21 9.57 -9.46
CA GLU A 368 -28.42 10.33 -9.07
C GLU A 368 -28.18 11.85 -9.03
N LEU A 369 -27.03 12.29 -8.52
CA LEU A 369 -26.68 13.73 -8.47
C LEU A 369 -26.19 14.30 -9.82
N GLY A 370 -26.01 13.44 -10.83
CA GLY A 370 -25.52 13.85 -12.16
C GLY A 370 -24.01 14.08 -12.25
N TRP A 371 -23.24 13.66 -11.24
CA TRP A 371 -21.77 13.82 -11.23
C TRP A 371 -21.09 12.76 -12.11
N ILE A 372 -21.74 11.61 -12.30
CA ILE A 372 -21.37 10.59 -13.29
C ILE A 372 -22.43 10.58 -14.39
N ARG A 373 -22.01 10.85 -15.64
CA ARG A 373 -22.91 10.68 -16.79
C ARG A 373 -22.97 9.20 -17.22
N PRO A 374 -24.17 8.61 -17.34
CA PRO A 374 -24.34 7.18 -17.65
C PRO A 374 -23.65 6.71 -18.93
N GLU A 375 -23.63 7.56 -19.96
CA GLU A 375 -23.06 7.28 -21.28
C GLU A 375 -21.53 7.43 -21.36
N ARG A 376 -20.88 7.89 -20.28
CA ARG A 376 -19.41 8.10 -20.24
C ARG A 376 -18.67 7.20 -19.28
N PHE A 377 -19.39 6.39 -18.50
CA PHE A 377 -18.73 5.50 -17.54
C PHE A 377 -17.77 4.53 -18.25
N LEU A 378 -16.53 4.46 -17.76
CA LEU A 378 -15.40 3.75 -18.40
C LEU A 378 -15.21 4.13 -19.89
N GLY A 379 -15.31 5.42 -20.21
CA GLY A 379 -15.22 5.92 -21.58
C GLY A 379 -16.38 5.45 -22.48
N GLY A 380 -17.53 5.14 -21.89
CA GLY A 380 -18.72 4.66 -22.60
C GLY A 380 -18.73 3.16 -22.89
N ARG A 381 -17.77 2.38 -22.35
CA ARG A 381 -17.70 0.92 -22.55
C ARG A 381 -18.68 0.15 -21.67
N MET A 382 -19.17 0.75 -20.59
CA MET A 382 -20.10 0.12 -19.66
C MET A 382 -21.36 0.97 -19.53
N THR A 383 -22.51 0.37 -19.83
CA THR A 383 -23.82 1.01 -19.67
C THR A 383 -24.22 1.06 -18.21
N LEU A 384 -24.56 2.25 -17.71
CA LEU A 384 -25.19 2.44 -16.40
C LEU A 384 -26.71 2.55 -16.54
N TYR A 385 -27.42 2.19 -15.47
CA TYR A 385 -28.88 2.17 -15.35
C TYR A 385 -29.35 3.15 -14.25
N PRO A 386 -29.49 4.46 -14.53
CA PRO A 386 -29.81 5.48 -13.54
C PRO A 386 -31.10 5.19 -12.78
N GLU A 387 -32.11 4.64 -13.46
CA GLU A 387 -33.39 4.30 -12.86
C GLU A 387 -33.25 3.30 -11.70
N ARG A 388 -32.23 2.44 -11.73
CA ARG A 388 -31.94 1.49 -10.65
C ARG A 388 -31.27 2.17 -9.46
N ALA A 389 -30.37 3.12 -9.70
CA ALA A 389 -29.79 3.96 -8.64
C ALA A 389 -30.89 4.73 -7.92
N THR A 390 -31.76 5.41 -8.67
CA THR A 390 -32.89 6.17 -8.13
C THR A 390 -33.81 5.26 -7.29
N ALA A 391 -34.18 4.09 -7.80
CA ALA A 391 -35.06 3.16 -7.06
C ALA A 391 -34.44 2.66 -5.75
N ALA A 392 -33.13 2.34 -5.75
CA ALA A 392 -32.42 1.90 -4.54
C ALA A 392 -32.33 3.02 -3.50
N LEU A 393 -32.04 4.26 -3.92
CA LEU A 393 -32.01 5.43 -3.05
C LEU A 393 -33.39 5.82 -2.51
N GLN A 394 -34.45 5.72 -3.32
CA GLN A 394 -35.83 5.91 -2.88
C GLN A 394 -36.21 4.91 -1.79
N THR A 395 -35.80 3.64 -1.96
CA THR A 395 -36.05 2.60 -0.97
C THR A 395 -35.36 2.93 0.36
N LEU A 396 -34.10 3.39 0.32
CA LEU A 396 -33.36 3.82 1.51
C LEU A 396 -33.99 5.04 2.20
N GLY A 397 -34.52 6.00 1.43
CA GLY A 397 -35.15 7.22 1.96
C GLY A 397 -36.60 7.05 2.43
N ALA A 398 -37.28 5.97 2.05
CA ALA A 398 -38.72 5.79 2.24
C ALA A 398 -39.17 5.91 3.70
N GLU A 399 -38.45 5.28 4.64
CA GLU A 399 -38.80 5.33 6.07
C GLU A 399 -38.60 6.72 6.69
N ARG A 400 -37.84 7.61 6.04
CA ARG A 400 -37.52 8.97 6.49
C ARG A 400 -38.33 10.05 5.79
N GLY A 401 -39.02 9.72 4.71
CA GLY A 401 -39.69 10.70 3.84
C GLY A 401 -38.72 11.57 3.05
N GLU A 402 -37.48 11.12 2.85
CA GLU A 402 -36.44 11.84 2.11
C GLU A 402 -36.46 11.45 0.63
N SER A 403 -36.10 12.39 -0.26
CA SER A 403 -35.99 12.13 -1.69
C SER A 403 -34.72 11.33 -2.03
N ALA A 404 -34.69 10.71 -3.22
CA ALA A 404 -33.49 10.01 -3.70
C ALA A 404 -32.25 10.92 -3.75
N SER A 405 -32.41 12.13 -4.27
CA SER A 405 -31.31 13.09 -4.37
C SER A 405 -30.87 13.63 -3.00
N ALA A 406 -31.78 13.76 -2.02
CA ALA A 406 -31.42 14.11 -0.65
C ALA A 406 -30.62 12.98 0.03
N MET A 407 -31.04 11.74 -0.16
CA MET A 407 -30.30 10.57 0.31
C MET A 407 -28.93 10.45 -0.35
N ALA A 408 -28.85 10.70 -1.66
CA ALA A 408 -27.60 10.71 -2.40
C ALA A 408 -26.62 11.75 -1.84
N GLN A 409 -27.07 13.00 -1.64
CA GLN A 409 -26.23 14.06 -1.05
C GLN A 409 -25.75 13.67 0.35
N ALA A 410 -26.65 13.16 1.21
CA ALA A 410 -26.28 12.73 2.56
C ALA A 410 -25.25 11.60 2.56
N MET A 411 -25.33 10.66 1.60
CA MET A 411 -24.32 9.61 1.45
C MET A 411 -22.94 10.17 1.05
N ILE A 412 -22.90 11.16 0.16
CA ILE A 412 -21.65 11.86 -0.19
C ILE A 412 -21.07 12.58 1.02
N ASP A 413 -21.88 13.32 1.76
CA ASP A 413 -21.45 14.10 2.92
C ASP A 413 -20.84 13.18 4.01
N ILE A 414 -21.47 12.03 4.27
CA ILE A 414 -20.94 11.02 5.20
C ILE A 414 -19.61 10.44 4.69
N SER A 415 -19.51 10.15 3.39
CA SER A 415 -18.28 9.63 2.79
C SER A 415 -17.12 10.64 2.89
N VAL A 416 -17.38 11.92 2.61
CA VAL A 416 -16.42 13.01 2.78
C VAL A 416 -15.99 13.16 4.24
N ALA A 417 -16.92 13.01 5.19
CA ALA A 417 -16.60 13.04 6.62
C ALA A 417 -15.70 11.88 7.05
N HIS A 418 -15.95 10.65 6.56
CA HIS A 418 -15.11 9.48 6.82
C HIS A 418 -13.70 9.66 6.27
N VAL A 419 -13.56 10.11 5.01
CA VAL A 419 -12.26 10.41 4.40
C VAL A 419 -11.52 11.49 5.18
N SER A 420 -12.21 12.58 5.55
CA SER A 420 -11.61 13.67 6.32
C SER A 420 -11.16 13.22 7.71
N GLN A 421 -11.87 12.28 8.34
CA GLN A 421 -11.42 11.64 9.58
C GLN A 421 -10.16 10.79 9.36
N GLY A 422 -10.08 10.05 8.25
CA GLY A 422 -8.87 9.32 7.84
C GLY A 422 -7.67 10.24 7.63
N VAL A 423 -7.86 11.38 6.98
CA VAL A 423 -6.81 12.41 6.85
C VAL A 423 -6.35 12.90 8.21
N ARG A 424 -7.27 13.21 9.14
CA ARG A 424 -6.94 13.65 10.51
C ARG A 424 -6.15 12.59 11.30
N LEU A 425 -6.39 11.31 11.03
CA LEU A 425 -5.66 10.19 11.64
C LEU A 425 -4.18 10.19 11.23
N VAL A 426 -3.88 10.38 9.93
CA VAL A 426 -2.49 10.37 9.44
C VAL A 426 -1.76 11.71 9.59
N SER A 427 -2.49 12.80 9.85
CA SER A 427 -1.92 14.16 9.97
C SER A 427 -1.90 14.67 11.42
N VAL A 428 -3.06 15.07 11.96
CA VAL A 428 -3.19 15.74 13.26
C VAL A 428 -2.65 14.87 14.39
N GLN A 429 -2.94 13.55 14.38
CA GLN A 429 -2.41 12.63 15.39
C GLN A 429 -0.88 12.41 15.29
N ARG A 430 -0.28 12.85 14.18
CA ARG A 430 1.18 12.86 13.95
C ARG A 430 1.81 14.24 14.17
N GLY A 431 1.02 15.27 14.50
CA GLY A 431 1.49 16.62 14.77
C GLY A 431 1.49 17.57 13.56
N HIS A 432 0.81 17.20 12.46
CA HIS A 432 0.74 18.00 11.23
C HIS A 432 -0.62 18.69 11.07
N ASP A 433 -0.62 19.98 10.69
CA ASP A 433 -1.85 20.71 10.33
C ASP A 433 -2.12 20.54 8.81
N PRO A 434 -3.22 19.87 8.40
CA PRO A 434 -3.54 19.62 7.00
C PRO A 434 -3.61 20.86 6.12
N LYS A 435 -3.92 22.04 6.68
CA LYS A 435 -4.10 23.26 5.89
C LYS A 435 -2.86 23.67 5.09
N GLY A 436 -1.68 23.28 5.56
CA GLY A 436 -0.40 23.54 4.87
C GLY A 436 -0.10 22.59 3.71
N TYR A 437 -0.96 21.61 3.45
CA TYR A 437 -0.71 20.53 2.49
C TYR A 437 -1.57 20.70 1.23
N ALA A 438 -1.11 20.12 0.11
CA ALA A 438 -1.93 19.89 -1.07
C ALA A 438 -2.55 18.48 -1.02
N ILE A 439 -3.81 18.32 -1.42
CA ILE A 439 -4.42 16.99 -1.55
C ILE A 439 -4.21 16.47 -2.97
N TYR A 440 -3.58 15.31 -3.11
CA TYR A 440 -3.40 14.64 -4.39
C TYR A 440 -4.48 13.58 -4.53
N ALA A 441 -5.52 13.91 -5.29
CA ALA A 441 -6.74 13.12 -5.42
C ALA A 441 -6.68 12.23 -6.67
N TYR A 442 -6.61 10.91 -6.47
CA TYR A 442 -6.53 9.92 -7.53
C TYR A 442 -7.36 8.67 -7.20
N GLY A 443 -7.21 7.63 -7.99
CA GLY A 443 -8.21 6.56 -8.09
C GLY A 443 -9.40 6.99 -8.94
N GLY A 444 -10.36 6.09 -9.11
CA GLY A 444 -11.55 6.36 -9.93
C GLY A 444 -12.47 7.43 -9.33
N MET A 445 -12.43 7.61 -8.00
CA MET A 445 -13.38 8.40 -7.24
C MET A 445 -12.74 9.57 -6.48
N GLY A 446 -11.42 9.54 -6.25
CA GLY A 446 -10.72 10.60 -5.53
C GLY A 446 -10.98 11.97 -6.15
N PRO A 447 -10.87 12.14 -7.48
CA PRO A 447 -11.14 13.42 -8.14
C PRO A 447 -12.59 13.94 -8.03
N MET A 448 -13.55 13.08 -7.67
CA MET A 448 -14.94 13.51 -7.45
C MET A 448 -15.16 14.12 -6.07
N ILE A 449 -14.46 13.62 -5.05
CA ILE A 449 -14.65 14.04 -3.66
C ILE A 449 -13.48 14.86 -3.09
N GLY A 450 -12.35 14.94 -3.81
CA GLY A 450 -11.12 15.58 -3.34
C GLY A 450 -11.31 17.05 -2.96
N ALA A 451 -12.00 17.85 -3.77
CA ALA A 451 -12.31 19.25 -3.47
C ALA A 451 -13.28 19.42 -2.27
N LEU A 452 -14.17 18.45 -2.06
CA LEU A 452 -15.09 18.44 -0.92
C LEU A 452 -14.35 18.11 0.37
N ALA A 453 -13.50 17.08 0.35
CA ALA A 453 -12.61 16.74 1.45
C ALA A 453 -11.66 17.90 1.78
N ALA A 454 -11.13 18.57 0.75
CA ALA A 454 -10.30 19.76 0.92
C ALA A 454 -11.06 20.89 1.62
N THR A 455 -12.30 21.15 1.23
CA THR A 455 -13.15 22.17 1.87
C THR A 455 -13.39 21.85 3.36
N GLU A 456 -13.73 20.61 3.69
CA GLU A 456 -13.92 20.13 5.07
C GLU A 456 -12.62 20.25 5.91
N LEU A 457 -11.47 20.00 5.28
CA LEU A 457 -10.14 20.08 5.91
C LEU A 457 -9.53 21.49 5.89
N LYS A 458 -10.19 22.46 5.24
CA LYS A 458 -9.68 23.83 5.00
C LYS A 458 -8.36 23.86 4.23
N VAL A 459 -8.23 22.93 3.28
CA VAL A 459 -7.16 22.86 2.28
C VAL A 459 -7.65 23.56 1.02
N ASN A 460 -6.83 24.47 0.48
CA ASN A 460 -7.22 25.30 -0.65
C ASN A 460 -6.61 24.83 -1.99
N ARG A 461 -5.94 23.67 -2.00
CA ARG A 461 -5.23 23.13 -3.15
C ARG A 461 -5.46 21.63 -3.29
N VAL A 462 -6.03 21.23 -4.42
CA VAL A 462 -6.18 19.83 -4.82
C VAL A 462 -5.48 19.63 -6.15
N VAL A 463 -4.71 18.55 -6.29
CA VAL A 463 -4.04 18.15 -7.52
C VAL A 463 -4.65 16.84 -7.98
N VAL A 464 -5.17 16.82 -9.20
CA VAL A 464 -5.64 15.60 -9.86
C VAL A 464 -4.66 15.23 -10.97
N PRO A 465 -3.86 14.15 -10.80
CA PRO A 465 -2.87 13.77 -11.79
C PRO A 465 -3.52 13.32 -13.11
N PRO A 466 -2.77 13.25 -14.22
CA PRO A 466 -3.19 12.53 -15.42
C PRO A 466 -3.47 11.06 -15.11
N TYR A 467 -4.43 10.45 -15.81
CA TYR A 467 -4.83 9.05 -15.61
C TYR A 467 -5.09 8.71 -14.14
N PRO A 468 -5.86 9.52 -13.37
CA PRO A 468 -5.99 9.37 -11.93
C PRO A 468 -6.54 7.99 -11.56
N GLY A 469 -7.42 7.41 -12.38
CA GLY A 469 -7.94 6.05 -12.19
C GLY A 469 -7.00 4.91 -12.55
N LEU A 470 -5.76 5.20 -12.96
CA LEU A 470 -4.65 4.27 -13.21
C LEU A 470 -3.36 4.73 -12.49
N PHE A 471 -3.47 5.70 -11.58
CA PHE A 471 -2.29 6.40 -11.05
C PHE A 471 -1.38 5.50 -10.21
N SER A 472 -1.95 4.48 -9.56
CA SER A 472 -1.16 3.46 -8.86
C SER A 472 -0.33 2.62 -9.84
N ALA A 473 -0.87 2.27 -11.01
CA ALA A 473 -0.09 1.62 -12.07
C ALA A 473 1.00 2.56 -12.63
N LEU A 474 0.71 3.86 -12.78
CA LEU A 474 1.71 4.87 -13.13
C LEU A 474 2.84 4.92 -12.09
N GLY A 475 2.49 4.89 -10.81
CA GLY A 475 3.41 4.82 -9.68
C GLY A 475 4.40 3.66 -9.75
N LEU A 476 4.00 2.52 -10.31
CA LEU A 476 4.90 1.37 -10.55
C LEU A 476 6.02 1.72 -11.54
N LEU A 477 5.73 2.48 -12.60
CA LEU A 477 6.71 2.84 -13.65
C LEU A 477 7.78 3.82 -13.14
N VAL A 478 7.46 4.62 -12.11
CA VAL A 478 8.33 5.67 -11.58
C VAL A 478 8.96 5.31 -10.23
N ALA A 479 8.72 4.08 -9.76
CA ALA A 479 9.28 3.56 -8.53
C ALA A 479 10.74 3.17 -8.71
N ASP A 480 11.55 3.48 -7.70
CA ASP A 480 12.97 3.12 -7.68
C ASP A 480 13.14 1.62 -7.35
N LEU A 481 14.24 1.04 -7.85
CA LEU A 481 14.71 -0.22 -7.32
C LEU A 481 15.20 0.05 -5.89
N LYS A 482 14.44 -0.36 -4.87
CA LYS A 482 14.70 0.03 -3.47
C LYS A 482 14.51 -1.16 -2.54
N ARG A 483 15.38 -1.28 -1.55
CA ARG A 483 15.30 -2.31 -0.50
C ARG A 483 15.75 -1.77 0.85
N ILE A 484 15.05 -2.18 1.90
CA ILE A 484 15.37 -1.81 3.29
C ILE A 484 15.93 -3.04 4.01
N TYR A 485 17.17 -2.93 4.49
CA TYR A 485 17.86 -3.95 5.27
C TYR A 485 17.85 -3.57 6.75
N ARG A 486 17.83 -4.57 7.64
CA ARG A 486 17.82 -4.36 9.09
C ARG A 486 18.74 -5.34 9.80
N GLU A 487 19.49 -4.84 10.78
CA GLU A 487 20.25 -5.65 11.74
C GLU A 487 19.87 -5.20 13.16
N THR A 488 19.30 -6.09 13.97
CA THR A 488 18.98 -5.78 15.37
C THR A 488 20.16 -6.12 16.27
N ASN A 489 20.77 -5.10 16.88
CA ASN A 489 21.87 -5.25 17.80
C ASN A 489 21.79 -4.20 18.91
N LEU A 490 21.29 -4.62 20.08
CA LEU A 490 21.15 -3.74 21.24
C LEU A 490 22.53 -3.34 21.77
N MET A 491 22.83 -2.04 21.74
CA MET A 491 24.09 -1.48 22.26
C MET A 491 23.89 -0.12 22.93
N ARG A 492 24.65 0.13 23.99
CA ARG A 492 24.68 1.44 24.65
C ARG A 492 25.46 2.44 23.80
N VAL A 493 25.09 3.71 23.85
CA VAL A 493 25.88 4.77 23.22
C VAL A 493 27.14 5.08 24.07
N THR A 494 28.24 4.45 23.71
CA THR A 494 29.58 4.59 24.32
C THR A 494 30.49 5.49 23.48
N ASP A 495 31.74 5.68 23.91
CA ASP A 495 32.72 6.44 23.14
C ASP A 495 33.18 5.69 21.86
N SER A 496 32.95 4.37 21.77
CA SER A 496 33.21 3.53 20.58
C SER A 496 32.08 3.53 19.55
N VAL A 497 30.98 4.25 19.80
CA VAL A 497 29.75 4.14 19.01
C VAL A 497 29.97 4.42 17.51
N ALA A 498 30.90 5.29 17.16
CA ALA A 498 31.22 5.58 15.75
C ALA A 498 31.76 4.34 15.03
N ASP A 499 32.73 3.64 15.63
CA ASP A 499 33.31 2.42 15.06
C ASP A 499 32.28 1.28 15.03
N ASP A 500 31.50 1.12 16.10
CA ASP A 500 30.49 0.08 16.22
C ASP A 500 29.38 0.22 15.17
N VAL A 501 28.89 1.45 14.96
CA VAL A 501 27.87 1.77 13.94
C VAL A 501 28.44 1.60 12.53
N SER A 502 29.64 2.09 12.26
CA SER A 502 30.28 1.93 10.95
C SER A 502 30.54 0.46 10.61
N ALA A 503 30.96 -0.35 11.58
CA ALA A 503 31.13 -1.78 11.39
C ALA A 503 29.82 -2.51 11.12
N ALA A 504 28.72 -2.10 11.77
CA ALA A 504 27.38 -2.64 11.48
C ALA A 504 26.94 -2.31 10.06
N PHE A 505 26.98 -1.04 9.65
CA PHE A 505 26.58 -0.65 8.31
C PHE A 505 27.47 -1.23 7.21
N ALA A 506 28.76 -1.45 7.46
CA ALA A 506 29.64 -2.13 6.50
C ALA A 506 29.17 -3.56 6.18
N ARG A 507 28.70 -4.32 7.20
CA ARG A 507 28.14 -5.67 6.99
C ARG A 507 26.86 -5.63 6.18
N ILE A 508 25.94 -4.74 6.56
CA ILE A 508 24.65 -4.60 5.88
C ILE A 508 24.84 -4.14 4.43
N ARG A 509 25.78 -3.22 4.20
CA ARG A 509 26.14 -2.73 2.86
C ARG A 509 26.69 -3.84 1.97
N GLN A 510 27.57 -4.69 2.49
CA GLN A 510 28.09 -5.83 1.72
C GLN A 510 26.97 -6.79 1.28
N GLN A 511 26.00 -7.04 2.17
CA GLN A 511 24.81 -7.81 1.82
C GLN A 511 24.00 -7.12 0.72
N ALA A 512 23.78 -5.81 0.84
CA ALA A 512 23.03 -5.04 -0.14
C ALA A 512 23.69 -5.01 -1.53
N GLU A 513 25.01 -4.78 -1.59
CA GLU A 513 25.78 -4.80 -2.84
C GLU A 513 25.74 -6.18 -3.52
N THR A 514 25.78 -7.27 -2.74
CA THR A 514 25.67 -8.63 -3.26
C THR A 514 24.30 -8.89 -3.89
N GLU A 515 23.22 -8.46 -3.23
CA GLU A 515 21.85 -8.64 -3.73
C GLU A 515 21.58 -7.76 -4.95
N PHE A 516 22.03 -6.50 -4.96
CA PHE A 516 21.87 -5.60 -6.11
C PHE A 516 22.73 -6.01 -7.31
N ALA A 517 23.90 -6.64 -7.10
CA ALA A 517 24.67 -7.23 -8.18
C ALA A 517 23.90 -8.36 -8.90
N ALA A 518 23.11 -9.15 -8.16
CA ALA A 518 22.23 -10.17 -8.75
C ALA A 518 21.09 -9.55 -9.59
N PHE A 519 20.73 -8.29 -9.32
CA PHE A 519 19.80 -7.50 -10.13
C PHE A 519 20.48 -6.78 -11.30
N GLY A 520 21.77 -7.04 -11.54
CA GLY A 520 22.54 -6.43 -12.62
C GLY A 520 22.87 -4.95 -12.36
N ARG A 521 23.00 -4.53 -11.11
CA ARG A 521 23.42 -3.18 -10.71
C ARG A 521 24.82 -3.16 -10.13
N LYS A 522 25.55 -2.08 -10.39
CA LYS A 522 26.90 -1.86 -9.90
C LYS A 522 26.88 -1.06 -8.59
N PRO A 523 27.86 -1.24 -7.69
CA PRO A 523 27.90 -0.53 -6.42
C PRO A 523 27.85 1.00 -6.54
N GLU A 524 28.43 1.58 -7.58
CA GLU A 524 28.43 3.03 -7.83
C GLU A 524 27.05 3.60 -8.23
N GLU A 525 26.11 2.75 -8.64
CA GLU A 525 24.74 3.15 -8.97
C GLU A 525 23.83 3.19 -7.73
N ILE A 526 24.29 2.62 -6.60
CA ILE A 526 23.49 2.42 -5.39
C ILE A 526 23.65 3.60 -4.44
N LEU A 527 22.53 4.23 -4.10
CA LEU A 527 22.43 5.21 -3.03
C LEU A 527 22.12 4.50 -1.70
N PHE A 528 22.77 4.96 -0.63
CA PHE A 528 22.64 4.37 0.70
C PHE A 528 22.18 5.41 1.72
N GLU A 529 21.03 5.17 2.34
CA GLU A 529 20.54 5.95 3.47
C GLU A 529 20.70 5.14 4.76
N HIS A 530 21.24 5.78 5.80
CA HIS A 530 21.61 5.15 7.06
C HIS A 530 20.69 5.65 8.17
N GLU A 531 20.07 4.73 8.89
CA GLU A 531 19.10 5.05 9.93
C GLU A 531 19.36 4.21 11.19
N LEU A 532 19.20 4.84 12.36
CA LEU A 532 19.28 4.17 13.66
C LEU A 532 17.94 4.21 14.37
N GLU A 533 17.48 3.06 14.83
CA GLU A 533 16.41 2.97 15.83
C GLU A 533 17.02 3.08 17.23
N MET A 534 16.61 4.11 17.95
CA MET A 534 17.16 4.48 19.25
C MET A 534 16.06 4.63 20.29
N ARG A 535 16.39 4.38 21.55
CA ARG A 535 15.47 4.64 22.67
C ARG A 535 16.22 4.95 23.95
N PHE A 536 15.51 5.50 24.93
CA PHE A 536 16.00 5.47 26.29
C PHE A 536 16.00 4.04 26.83
N VAL A 537 16.99 3.72 27.65
CA VAL A 537 17.08 2.44 28.34
C VAL A 537 15.85 2.25 29.22
N GLY A 538 15.18 1.11 29.04
CA GLY A 538 13.92 0.79 29.73
C GLY A 538 12.66 1.36 29.07
N GLN A 539 12.80 2.16 28.01
CA GLN A 539 11.67 2.57 27.16
C GLN A 539 11.20 1.38 26.31
N GLY A 540 9.88 1.29 26.09
CA GLY A 540 9.28 0.21 25.31
C GLY A 540 9.28 0.41 23.79
N TYR A 541 9.59 1.61 23.31
CA TYR A 541 9.44 2.02 21.91
C TYR A 541 10.68 2.78 21.41
N GLU A 542 10.95 2.62 20.13
CA GLU A 542 12.10 3.16 19.42
C GLU A 542 11.70 4.38 18.57
N LEU A 543 12.65 5.29 18.38
CA LEU A 543 12.59 6.39 17.42
C LEU A 543 13.62 6.15 16.33
N LEU A 544 13.20 6.31 15.08
CA LEU A 544 14.06 6.20 13.92
C LEU A 544 14.70 7.56 13.61
N SER A 545 16.01 7.59 13.36
CA SER A 545 16.73 8.81 13.02
C SER A 545 17.73 8.58 11.89
N ASN A 546 17.73 9.49 10.91
CA ASN A 546 18.71 9.53 9.82
C ASN A 546 20.10 9.89 10.36
N VAL A 547 21.12 9.15 9.93
CA VAL A 547 22.51 9.27 10.40
C VAL A 547 23.44 9.65 9.26
N GLU A 548 24.16 10.74 9.44
CA GLU A 548 25.28 11.12 8.60
C GLU A 548 26.56 10.44 9.11
N LEU A 549 27.05 9.42 8.41
CA LEU A 549 28.22 8.65 8.85
C LEU A 549 29.48 9.52 9.00
N ASP A 550 29.71 10.47 8.10
CA ASP A 550 30.86 11.38 8.19
C ASP A 550 30.81 12.26 9.44
N ARG A 551 29.60 12.71 9.80
CA ARG A 551 29.38 13.50 11.00
C ARG A 551 29.51 12.66 12.26
N LEU A 552 28.99 11.44 12.24
CA LEU A 552 29.18 10.46 13.30
C LEU A 552 30.66 10.19 13.56
N GLN A 553 31.48 10.05 12.51
CA GLN A 553 32.92 9.84 12.65
C GLN A 553 33.64 11.05 13.26
N ARG A 554 33.22 12.27 12.95
CA ARG A 554 33.81 13.50 13.51
C ARG A 554 33.37 13.79 14.95
N GLU A 555 32.10 13.61 15.26
CA GLU A 555 31.46 14.09 16.51
C GLU A 555 31.14 12.95 17.49
N GLY A 556 31.20 11.69 17.04
CA GLY A 556 31.02 10.48 17.84
C GLY A 556 29.72 10.46 18.62
N LYS A 557 29.83 10.09 19.90
CA LYS A 557 28.73 10.00 20.85
C LYS A 557 27.88 11.28 20.96
N ALA A 558 28.51 12.45 20.90
CA ALA A 558 27.79 13.71 21.07
C ALA A 558 26.75 13.93 19.97
N TYR A 559 27.07 13.55 18.72
CA TYR A 559 26.16 13.62 17.60
C TYR A 559 24.97 12.68 17.75
N VAL A 560 25.22 11.40 18.08
CA VAL A 560 24.14 10.40 18.26
C VAL A 560 23.14 10.84 19.33
N LEU A 561 23.64 11.32 20.47
CA LEU A 561 22.78 11.78 21.56
C LEU A 561 21.99 13.05 21.19
N ALA A 562 22.60 13.98 20.46
CA ALA A 562 21.92 15.18 19.99
C ALA A 562 20.84 14.84 18.95
N LEU A 563 21.15 13.94 18.02
CA LEU A 563 20.23 13.45 17.00
C LEU A 563 19.00 12.80 17.65
N PHE A 564 19.20 11.86 18.58
CA PHE A 564 18.08 11.21 19.28
C PHE A 564 17.21 12.22 20.04
N LYS A 565 17.82 13.18 20.74
CA LYS A 565 17.08 14.22 21.47
C LYS A 565 16.22 15.07 20.54
N ALA A 566 16.76 15.47 19.39
CA ALA A 566 16.01 16.25 18.39
C ALA A 566 14.82 15.45 17.82
N THR A 567 15.01 14.17 17.53
CA THR A 567 13.91 13.29 17.10
C THR A 567 12.86 13.11 18.20
N HIS A 568 13.28 12.95 19.45
CA HIS A 568 12.37 12.83 20.60
C HIS A 568 11.55 14.10 20.83
N GLU A 569 12.20 15.26 20.79
CA GLU A 569 11.53 16.56 20.95
C GLU A 569 10.51 16.81 19.83
N THR A 570 10.89 16.52 18.58
CA THR A 570 9.96 16.60 17.44
C THR A 570 8.74 15.69 17.63
N ARG A 571 8.94 14.45 18.11
CA ARG A 571 7.84 13.48 18.24
C ARG A 571 6.91 13.75 19.42
N TYR A 572 7.44 14.21 20.56
CA TYR A 572 6.70 14.29 21.83
C TYR A 572 6.54 15.71 22.39
N GLY A 573 7.13 16.73 21.74
CA GLY A 573 7.08 18.14 22.18
C GLY A 573 7.92 18.45 23.43
N ALA A 574 8.64 17.46 23.96
CA ALA A 574 9.55 17.60 25.09
C ALA A 574 10.63 16.52 25.02
N VAL A 575 11.78 16.77 25.63
CA VAL A 575 12.81 15.76 25.87
C VAL A 575 12.57 15.15 27.25
N ALA A 576 12.36 13.84 27.33
CA ALA A 576 12.25 13.16 28.61
C ALA A 576 13.54 13.35 29.43
N SER A 577 13.42 13.57 30.73
CA SER A 577 14.57 13.80 31.60
C SER A 577 15.41 12.52 31.77
N MET A 578 16.62 12.56 31.22
CA MET A 578 17.81 11.74 31.54
C MET A 578 17.59 10.22 31.72
N GLY A 579 17.44 9.52 30.59
CA GLY A 579 17.84 8.11 30.48
C GLY A 579 19.13 7.97 29.67
N GLU A 580 19.89 6.89 29.90
CA GLU A 580 20.91 6.47 28.92
C GLU A 580 20.22 6.09 27.61
N VAL A 581 20.87 6.35 26.47
CA VAL A 581 20.35 5.99 25.14
C VAL A 581 20.98 4.67 24.70
N GLU A 582 20.18 3.80 24.10
CA GLU A 582 20.64 2.59 23.43
C GLU A 582 20.20 2.57 21.97
N LEU A 583 21.07 2.05 21.11
CA LEU A 583 20.76 1.69 19.73
C LEU A 583 20.13 0.30 19.74
N VAL A 584 19.10 0.10 18.94
CA VAL A 584 18.33 -1.16 18.90
C VAL A 584 18.48 -1.83 17.54
N THR A 585 18.22 -1.10 16.46
CA THR A 585 18.23 -1.62 15.09
C THR A 585 18.98 -0.66 14.18
N PHE A 586 19.80 -1.22 13.29
CA PHE A 586 20.48 -0.53 12.20
C PHE A 586 19.66 -0.76 10.94
N ARG A 587 19.24 0.31 10.28
CA ARG A 587 18.47 0.23 9.04
C ARG A 587 19.24 0.90 7.91
N LEU A 588 19.43 0.16 6.82
CA LEU A 588 20.09 0.64 5.60
C LEU A 588 19.08 0.55 4.46
N THR A 589 18.76 1.69 3.85
CA THR A 589 17.98 1.72 2.61
C THR A 589 18.98 1.80 1.45
N ALA A 590 18.92 0.81 0.56
CA ALA A 590 19.66 0.83 -0.70
C ALA A 590 18.68 1.12 -1.85
N SER A 591 19.01 2.06 -2.72
CA SER A 591 18.17 2.40 -3.88
C SER A 591 18.97 2.69 -5.14
N VAL A 592 18.38 2.40 -6.29
CA VAL A 592 18.81 2.85 -7.62
C VAL A 592 17.65 3.60 -8.24
N ALA A 593 17.88 4.87 -8.54
CA ALA A 593 16.85 5.75 -9.08
C ALA A 593 16.36 5.26 -10.46
N THR A 594 15.06 5.36 -10.67
CA THR A 594 14.47 5.19 -12.00
C THR A 594 14.70 6.45 -12.85
N ASP A 595 14.85 6.28 -14.17
CA ASP A 595 15.11 7.39 -15.11
C ASP A 595 14.05 8.50 -14.99
N SER A 596 14.50 9.74 -14.79
CA SER A 596 13.63 10.92 -14.64
C SER A 596 12.73 11.19 -15.85
N ASP A 597 13.14 10.72 -17.04
CA ASP A 597 12.41 10.93 -18.28
C ASP A 597 11.07 10.17 -18.29
N VAL A 598 10.93 9.10 -17.52
CA VAL A 598 9.71 8.28 -17.44
C VAL A 598 8.52 9.14 -16.97
N MET A 599 8.70 9.91 -15.89
CA MET A 599 7.63 10.77 -15.37
C MET A 599 7.26 11.85 -16.37
N THR A 600 8.25 12.43 -17.04
CA THR A 600 8.02 13.47 -18.05
C THR A 600 7.25 12.92 -19.25
N SER A 601 7.57 11.72 -19.73
CA SER A 601 6.81 11.07 -20.81
C SER A 601 5.38 10.72 -20.40
N LEU A 602 5.16 10.38 -19.12
CA LEU A 602 3.84 10.01 -18.59
C LEU A 602 2.89 11.19 -18.37
N THR A 603 3.41 12.41 -18.25
CA THR A 603 2.68 13.56 -17.72
C THR A 603 2.69 14.78 -18.64
N ARG A 604 2.89 14.61 -19.95
CA ARG A 604 2.77 15.75 -20.87
C ARG A 604 1.31 16.01 -21.25
N PRO A 605 0.82 17.26 -21.15
CA PRO A 605 -0.47 17.63 -21.70
C PRO A 605 -0.44 17.45 -23.22
N ALA A 606 -1.62 17.18 -23.81
CA ALA A 606 -1.73 17.04 -25.25
C ALA A 606 -1.36 18.35 -25.96
N ALA A 607 -0.61 18.24 -27.06
CA ALA A 607 -0.30 19.36 -27.94
C ALA A 607 -1.52 19.69 -28.83
N VAL A 608 -2.65 20.07 -28.23
CA VAL A 608 -3.83 20.53 -28.97
C VAL A 608 -3.69 22.03 -29.23
N THR A 609 -4.06 22.48 -30.43
CA THR A 609 -3.85 23.87 -30.90
C THR A 609 -5.12 24.72 -30.90
N THR A 610 -6.22 24.21 -30.33
CA THR A 610 -7.52 24.89 -30.30
C THR A 610 -7.95 25.13 -28.87
N ASP A 611 -8.56 26.29 -28.60
CA ASP A 611 -9.15 26.59 -27.29
C ASP A 611 -10.19 25.51 -26.92
N PRO A 612 -10.07 24.88 -25.74
CA PRO A 612 -11.01 23.86 -25.31
C PRO A 612 -12.40 24.46 -25.14
N GLN A 613 -13.39 23.84 -25.78
CA GLN A 613 -14.81 24.16 -25.60
C GLN A 613 -15.47 23.10 -24.72
N PRO A 614 -16.48 23.45 -23.90
CA PRO A 614 -17.26 22.45 -23.19
C PRO A 614 -17.88 21.51 -24.22
N THR A 615 -17.71 20.21 -24.02
CA THR A 615 -18.26 19.18 -24.89
C THR A 615 -19.79 19.24 -24.88
N VAL A 616 -20.38 19.52 -23.71
CA VAL A 616 -21.82 19.64 -23.46
C VAL A 616 -22.04 20.61 -22.28
N SER A 617 -23.21 21.26 -22.22
CA SER A 617 -23.71 21.93 -21.01
C SER A 617 -24.94 21.17 -20.49
N GLY A 618 -25.08 21.07 -19.17
CA GLY A 618 -26.23 20.41 -18.54
C GLY A 618 -26.44 20.92 -17.12
N GLU A 619 -27.02 20.08 -16.28
CA GLU A 619 -27.35 20.40 -14.88
C GLU A 619 -26.89 19.26 -13.98
N ILE A 620 -26.41 19.59 -12.78
CA ILE A 620 -26.12 18.64 -11.70
C ILE A 620 -26.85 19.09 -10.43
N SER A 621 -27.07 18.15 -9.51
CA SER A 621 -27.47 18.49 -8.14
C SER A 621 -26.21 18.68 -7.28
N PHE A 622 -26.09 19.82 -6.63
CA PHE A 622 -24.98 20.14 -5.73
C PHE A 622 -25.50 20.88 -4.50
N ALA A 623 -25.17 20.39 -3.30
CA ALA A 623 -25.63 20.96 -2.04
C ALA A 623 -27.17 21.14 -1.99
N GLY A 624 -27.91 20.17 -2.53
CA GLY A 624 -29.37 20.15 -2.56
C GLY A 624 -30.03 21.09 -3.57
N SER A 625 -29.26 21.73 -4.46
CA SER A 625 -29.77 22.62 -5.50
C SER A 625 -29.34 22.18 -6.89
N ALA A 626 -30.20 22.44 -7.88
CA ALA A 626 -29.86 22.30 -9.30
C ALA A 626 -28.88 23.40 -9.73
N VAL A 627 -27.75 23.03 -10.33
CA VAL A 627 -26.69 23.94 -10.76
C VAL A 627 -26.32 23.66 -12.21
N ALA A 628 -26.26 24.72 -13.02
CA ALA A 628 -25.77 24.62 -14.39
C ALA A 628 -24.30 24.16 -14.39
N CYS A 629 -24.00 23.13 -15.19
CA CYS A 629 -22.71 22.46 -15.20
C CYS A 629 -22.15 22.36 -16.61
N GLN A 630 -20.86 22.66 -16.76
CA GLN A 630 -20.12 22.45 -17.99
C GLN A 630 -19.37 21.11 -17.95
N TYR A 631 -19.44 20.36 -19.05
CA TYR A 631 -18.73 19.09 -19.19
C TYR A 631 -17.57 19.25 -20.16
N PHE A 632 -16.38 18.80 -19.75
CA PHE A 632 -15.17 18.85 -20.56
C PHE A 632 -14.60 17.45 -20.73
N TRP A 633 -14.02 17.19 -21.89
CA TRP A 633 -13.19 16.02 -22.10
C TRP A 633 -11.74 16.36 -21.79
N ARG A 634 -11.09 15.62 -20.87
CA ARG A 634 -9.75 15.97 -20.38
C ARG A 634 -8.71 16.07 -21.50
N ALA A 635 -8.79 15.20 -22.50
CA ALA A 635 -7.80 15.16 -23.59
C ALA A 635 -7.83 16.41 -24.48
N ASP A 636 -8.91 17.20 -24.44
CA ASP A 636 -9.05 18.44 -25.20
C ASP A 636 -8.45 19.63 -24.45
N LEU A 637 -8.11 19.47 -23.17
CA LEU A 637 -7.58 20.53 -22.31
C LEU A 637 -6.07 20.70 -22.51
N VAL A 638 -5.65 21.93 -22.79
CA VAL A 638 -4.24 22.29 -22.98
C VAL A 638 -3.68 22.95 -21.74
N GLN A 639 -2.34 22.96 -21.61
CA GLN A 639 -1.65 23.67 -20.53
C GLN A 639 -2.15 25.12 -20.40
N GLY A 640 -2.41 25.56 -19.17
CA GLY A 640 -2.89 26.90 -18.86
C GLY A 640 -4.40 27.08 -19.02
N THR A 641 -5.15 26.08 -19.51
CA THR A 641 -6.61 26.14 -19.54
C THR A 641 -7.15 26.29 -18.11
N THR A 642 -8.07 27.24 -17.92
CA THR A 642 -8.74 27.49 -16.63
C THR A 642 -10.24 27.23 -16.75
N ILE A 643 -10.80 26.47 -15.80
CA ILE A 643 -12.21 26.09 -15.75
C ILE A 643 -12.76 26.45 -14.37
N THR A 644 -13.75 27.34 -14.33
CA THR A 644 -14.45 27.70 -13.08
C THR A 644 -15.65 26.77 -12.86
N GLY A 645 -15.84 26.33 -11.62
CA GLY A 645 -16.96 25.47 -11.24
C GLY A 645 -18.33 26.19 -11.27
N ALA A 646 -19.44 25.48 -11.46
CA ALA A 646 -19.57 24.02 -11.52
C ALA A 646 -19.15 23.45 -12.88
N ALA A 647 -18.21 22.51 -12.86
CA ALA A 647 -17.80 21.77 -14.04
C ALA A 647 -17.43 20.32 -13.71
N VAL A 648 -17.57 19.45 -14.71
CA VAL A 648 -17.19 18.04 -14.64
C VAL A 648 -16.21 17.76 -15.77
N ILE A 649 -15.02 17.29 -15.43
CA ILE A 649 -13.97 16.94 -16.39
C ILE A 649 -13.92 15.41 -16.47
N GLU A 650 -14.26 14.89 -17.64
CA GLU A 650 -14.40 13.45 -17.92
C GLU A 650 -13.13 12.92 -18.61
N GLU A 651 -12.69 11.74 -18.20
CA GLU A 651 -11.67 10.96 -18.90
C GLU A 651 -12.01 9.46 -18.81
N PRO A 652 -11.39 8.58 -19.60
CA PRO A 652 -11.77 7.16 -19.62
C PRO A 652 -11.66 6.45 -18.26
N THR A 653 -10.77 6.93 -17.39
CA THR A 653 -10.38 6.25 -16.15
C THR A 653 -11.01 6.82 -14.89
N ALA A 654 -11.52 8.06 -14.93
CA ALA A 654 -12.11 8.74 -13.79
C ALA A 654 -12.94 9.97 -14.23
N THR A 655 -13.61 10.59 -13.26
CA THR A 655 -14.27 11.88 -13.45
C THR A 655 -13.84 12.84 -12.35
N THR A 656 -13.52 14.07 -12.72
CA THR A 656 -13.16 15.14 -11.78
C THR A 656 -14.30 16.12 -11.62
N LEU A 657 -14.71 16.40 -10.39
CA LEU A 657 -15.65 17.47 -10.08
C LEU A 657 -14.88 18.76 -9.75
N VAL A 658 -15.19 19.84 -10.45
CA VAL A 658 -14.80 21.21 -10.07
C VAL A 658 -16.05 21.87 -9.46
N PRO A 659 -16.21 21.83 -8.13
CA PRO A 659 -17.43 22.32 -7.49
C PRO A 659 -17.55 23.86 -7.60
N PRO A 660 -18.75 24.43 -7.41
CA PRO A 660 -18.92 25.87 -7.27
C PRO A 660 -17.92 26.48 -6.28
N GLY A 661 -17.33 27.63 -6.63
CA GLY A 661 -16.31 28.30 -5.82
C GLY A 661 -14.89 27.78 -5.99
N TRP A 662 -14.69 26.72 -6.78
CA TRP A 662 -13.37 26.22 -7.15
C TRP A 662 -13.05 26.52 -8.62
N THR A 663 -11.76 26.61 -8.91
CA THR A 663 -11.24 26.77 -10.27
C THR A 663 -10.16 25.72 -10.52
N ALA A 664 -10.24 25.02 -11.65
CA ALA A 664 -9.24 24.08 -12.11
C ALA A 664 -8.33 24.72 -13.18
N THR A 665 -7.02 24.51 -13.08
CA THR A 665 -6.04 24.93 -14.08
C THR A 665 -5.18 23.75 -14.53
N VAL A 666 -4.98 23.59 -15.84
CA VAL A 666 -4.09 22.54 -16.38
C VAL A 666 -2.63 22.97 -16.23
N ASP A 667 -1.87 22.21 -15.45
CA ASP A 667 -0.44 22.43 -15.23
C ASP A 667 0.42 21.95 -16.42
N HIS A 668 1.70 22.35 -16.44
CA HIS A 668 2.69 21.86 -17.40
C HIS A 668 2.90 20.33 -17.36
N THR A 669 2.57 19.68 -16.24
CA THR A 669 2.52 18.22 -16.06
C THR A 669 1.18 17.59 -16.46
N GLY A 670 0.26 18.35 -17.07
CA GLY A 670 -1.08 17.86 -17.42
C GLY A 670 -1.97 17.54 -16.22
N ALA A 671 -1.49 17.71 -14.99
CA ALA A 671 -2.28 17.65 -13.78
C ALA A 671 -3.31 18.79 -13.75
N LEU A 672 -4.48 18.54 -13.17
CA LEU A 672 -5.47 19.58 -12.89
C LEU A 672 -5.21 20.10 -11.49
N ILE A 673 -4.86 21.38 -11.38
CA ILE A 673 -4.69 22.08 -10.11
C ILE A 673 -5.99 22.80 -9.80
N LEU A 674 -6.71 22.30 -8.79
CA LEU A 674 -7.94 22.87 -8.27
C LEU A 674 -7.60 23.77 -7.07
N THR A 675 -8.10 25.00 -7.10
CA THR A 675 -7.96 25.97 -6.01
C THR A 675 -9.29 26.61 -5.67
N SER A 676 -9.54 26.86 -4.39
CA SER A 676 -10.62 27.71 -3.90
C SER A 676 -10.09 29.07 -3.47
N GLU A 677 -10.88 30.12 -3.71
CA GLU A 677 -10.69 31.40 -3.01
C GLU A 677 -11.26 31.24 -1.59
N ALA A 678 -10.42 31.48 -0.58
CA ALA A 678 -10.73 31.24 0.83
C ALA A 678 -11.81 32.15 1.40
#